data_AF-A0A6A5Y6W8-F1
#
_entry.id   AF-A0A6A5Y6W8-F1
#
_cell.length_a   1.000
_cell.length_b   1.000
_cell.length_c   1.000
_cell.angle_alpha   90.00
_cell.angle_beta   90.00
_cell.angle_gamma   90.00
#
_symmetry.space_group_name_H-M   'P 1'
#
loop_
_entity.id
_entity.type
_entity.pdbx_description
1 polymer ?
#
loop_
_entity_poly.entity_id
_entity_poly.type
_entity_poly.pdbx_seq_one_letter_code
_entity_poly.pdbx_strand_id
1 'polypeptide(L)'
;MLLHHLGVPIWFYIFLSLHWTTAIPLSNTLNNTTHLELWQPTHPTAETIFMYLNSSLSTTTWRDATPSTVQHQLGILSNFSSPLNTSSSARALSYASQVDISSSVVSTTVYSNDESPLSLPLTPTGTILPAQSVTGVPLLTTGYMPDDISLSFTATPTETSNISFILSQFEQSTSSHSITNPPTPGPEPTYMGQSSSSKSPPPDSDDDPTWTESLREDLKATLSPIRLSSVKPSASATAAPVPDANIFVPIQRDDILSQIPIGRHHPVPRKGIEDDYDRTLHTNKFYANAFLGNQDQPIWTHPYFIWWGKGTSGGQSETWGMNIGQVEAEEVVLGEGDPARFYINPRKQALILSAKELGPDTTLTTDTHLPFSVNINLNSGGRSEPVLTFPTVQGMSFVTGGYRNATPIIQCGGRGFRSISLPIFVGKSTKYRIEDSDGRHWVAYVNPAQGSVYDGTAFYAQDEHNLVGPSGFKGTIQIAKNPLGAEGEALYDTATGSFVIEARVTGTVANTKAIYTLEYTKVGKSPLLMFALPHHIASLDSSLKSKVTKLQLRTTTKGVATAIWTEHLTLTESSLPTNMGFGPFATLSGNRPKLSQATLDFMNTTAMSDLQAAIADQTPNDSLYFAGKTLAKFAMILLVMKEVLNNNAYLAGLEKLKSEMARYVDNRQKYPLFYDDSWKGLVSSAGFTDPGADFGSTYYNDHHFHYGYFVYTAAVIAHLDARWLEERDNKAWVNSLVKDFAESDYNGRDYPFSRSFDWFHGHSWAKGLFESADGKDEESSSEDGFASYAIKMWGKVIGDENMEKRGNLMLAIQARTFNTYFYLLPSTSTSTTNTTTNTTTVPSTPSTHPSPSSYFNTTSNTSNSNANTNTPLSSTIHPARFTPNTVTGILFENKVDHATYFGLDPHLIHGIHMLPLSPASVYLRPRPFVRHEWDAFFDRDRARRHVPGGWRGVLMANLALVDARASWSFFAEGVDGAWEAGWIDGGASRVWYLAFAAGLGGAR
;
A
#
# COMPACT_ATOMS: atom_id res chain seq x y z
N MET A 1 -49.01 -5.99 -19.98
CA MET A 1 -48.63 -6.17 -21.40
C MET A 1 -47.26 -5.52 -21.59
N LEU A 2 -46.30 -5.98 -22.37
CA LEU A 2 -45.88 -7.30 -22.88
C LEU A 2 -44.70 -6.97 -23.83
N LEU A 3 -43.53 -7.58 -23.63
CA LEU A 3 -42.41 -7.72 -24.60
C LEU A 3 -41.69 -6.49 -25.23
N HIS A 4 -40.51 -6.20 -24.66
CA HIS A 4 -39.15 -6.29 -25.28
C HIS A 4 -38.73 -5.55 -26.57
N HIS A 5 -37.59 -4.83 -26.42
CA HIS A 5 -36.41 -4.76 -27.34
C HIS A 5 -36.55 -4.03 -28.71
N LEU A 6 -35.48 -3.50 -29.34
CA LEU A 6 -34.02 -3.55 -29.09
C LEU A 6 -33.33 -2.29 -29.71
N GLY A 7 -32.11 -1.93 -29.28
CA GLY A 7 -31.17 -1.12 -30.07
C GLY A 7 -30.62 0.16 -29.41
N VAL A 8 -29.32 0.18 -29.10
CA VAL A 8 -28.56 1.36 -28.64
C VAL A 8 -27.20 1.42 -29.34
N PRO A 9 -26.83 2.53 -30.02
CA PRO A 9 -25.50 2.73 -30.57
C PRO A 9 -24.56 3.50 -29.61
N ILE A 10 -23.27 3.16 -29.65
CA ILE A 10 -22.21 3.75 -28.83
C ILE A 10 -21.77 5.11 -29.42
N TRP A 11 -21.47 6.09 -28.57
CA TRP A 11 -20.88 7.38 -28.97
C TRP A 11 -19.56 7.64 -28.25
N PHE A 12 -18.49 7.83 -29.03
CA PHE A 12 -17.23 8.41 -28.57
C PHE A 12 -17.33 9.94 -28.54
N TYR A 13 -16.73 10.58 -27.53
CA TYR A 13 -16.54 12.03 -27.53
C TYR A 13 -15.23 12.40 -28.25
N ILE A 14 -15.37 13.10 -29.37
CA ILE A 14 -14.29 13.87 -30.01
C ILE A 14 -14.74 15.33 -30.00
N PHE A 15 -14.03 16.19 -29.28
CA PHE A 15 -14.30 17.63 -29.31
C PHE A 15 -13.53 18.30 -30.44
N LEU A 16 -14.26 18.84 -31.43
CA LEU A 16 -13.72 19.61 -32.54
C LEU A 16 -14.06 21.09 -32.33
N SER A 17 -13.05 21.93 -32.15
CA SER A 17 -13.23 23.36 -31.84
C SER A 17 -13.63 24.19 -33.06
N LEU A 18 -14.88 24.65 -33.11
CA LEU A 18 -15.37 25.59 -34.13
C LEU A 18 -15.55 27.00 -33.56
N HIS A 19 -15.03 28.00 -34.27
CA HIS A 19 -15.08 29.41 -33.88
C HIS A 19 -16.47 30.02 -34.13
N TRP A 20 -16.95 30.83 -33.20
CA TRP A 20 -17.82 31.97 -33.48
C TRP A 20 -17.32 33.19 -32.71
N THR A 21 -17.43 34.38 -33.31
CA THR A 21 -16.89 35.64 -32.79
C THR A 21 -17.99 36.66 -32.50
N THR A 22 -17.59 37.77 -31.86
CA THR A 22 -18.35 39.00 -31.62
C THR A 22 -19.48 38.96 -30.57
N ALA A 23 -19.17 39.54 -29.40
CA ALA A 23 -20.12 40.30 -28.59
C ALA A 23 -19.36 41.36 -27.77
N ILE A 24 -19.79 42.62 -27.84
CA ILE A 24 -19.46 43.69 -26.88
C ILE A 24 -20.74 44.54 -26.69
N PRO A 25 -20.86 45.35 -25.62
CA PRO A 25 -21.86 45.05 -24.59
C PRO A 25 -22.98 46.09 -24.53
N LEU A 26 -23.96 45.86 -23.65
CA LEU A 26 -24.77 46.94 -23.08
C LEU A 26 -25.27 46.56 -21.69
N SER A 27 -25.47 47.58 -20.85
CA SER A 27 -25.93 47.48 -19.47
C SER A 27 -27.45 47.52 -19.36
N ASN A 28 -27.99 47.04 -18.23
CA ASN A 28 -28.61 47.95 -17.24
C ASN A 28 -29.00 47.24 -15.94
N THR A 29 -29.11 48.03 -14.88
CA THR A 29 -29.58 47.63 -13.55
C THR A 29 -31.08 47.87 -13.41
N LEU A 30 -31.79 47.05 -12.62
CA LEU A 30 -32.50 47.50 -11.40
C LEU A 30 -33.33 46.41 -10.72
N ASN A 31 -33.60 46.65 -9.43
CA ASN A 31 -34.31 45.80 -8.48
C ASN A 31 -35.79 45.56 -8.87
N ASN A 32 -36.36 44.42 -8.47
CA ASN A 32 -37.21 44.44 -7.26
C ASN A 32 -37.47 43.04 -6.66
N THR A 33 -37.88 43.03 -5.39
CA THR A 33 -38.35 41.86 -4.64
C THR A 33 -39.84 41.58 -4.87
N THR A 34 -40.30 40.33 -4.69
CA THR A 34 -41.23 39.95 -3.60
C THR A 34 -41.72 38.48 -3.67
N HIS A 35 -42.16 38.01 -2.50
CA HIS A 35 -43.01 36.84 -2.19
C HIS A 35 -42.49 35.40 -2.36
N LEU A 36 -42.74 34.63 -1.29
CA LEU A 36 -42.65 33.17 -1.23
C LEU A 36 -43.94 32.56 -1.79
N GLU A 37 -43.86 31.31 -2.26
CA GLU A 37 -44.95 30.35 -2.08
C GLU A 37 -44.38 28.98 -1.67
N LEU A 38 -45.13 28.25 -0.84
CA LEU A 38 -44.73 26.97 -0.24
C LEU A 38 -45.41 25.83 -1.01
N TRP A 39 -44.62 24.93 -1.62
CA TRP A 39 -45.14 23.68 -2.16
C TRP A 39 -44.16 22.51 -1.99
N GLN A 40 -44.50 21.57 -1.10
CA GLN A 40 -44.11 20.17 -1.26
C GLN A 40 -45.12 19.53 -2.24
N PRO A 41 -44.70 18.56 -3.06
CA PRO A 41 -45.03 17.17 -2.65
C PRO A 41 -44.05 16.08 -3.12
N THR A 42 -44.23 14.90 -2.51
CA THR A 42 -43.95 13.54 -3.04
C THR A 42 -42.52 13.09 -3.35
N HIS A 43 -42.16 11.95 -2.75
CA HIS A 43 -41.09 11.04 -3.21
C HIS A 43 -41.34 10.53 -4.64
N PRO A 44 -40.28 10.07 -5.30
CA PRO A 44 -40.33 8.73 -5.89
C PRO A 44 -39.21 7.82 -5.37
N THR A 45 -39.53 6.55 -5.16
CA THR A 45 -38.56 5.47 -4.89
C THR A 45 -38.02 4.88 -6.20
N ALA A 46 -36.70 4.87 -6.36
CA ALA A 46 -36.00 3.93 -7.26
C ALA A 46 -34.53 3.81 -6.83
N GLU A 47 -34.05 2.59 -6.62
CA GLU A 47 -32.63 2.33 -6.36
C GLU A 47 -31.86 2.29 -7.68
N THR A 48 -30.66 2.89 -7.70
CA THR A 48 -29.67 2.68 -8.78
C THR A 48 -28.30 2.47 -8.13
N ILE A 49 -28.11 1.29 -7.54
CA ILE A 49 -26.84 0.89 -6.94
C ILE A 49 -25.86 0.52 -8.06
N PHE A 50 -24.84 1.35 -8.28
CA PHE A 50 -23.67 0.95 -9.08
C PHE A 50 -22.81 -0.04 -8.26
N MET A 51 -23.03 -1.34 -8.48
CA MET A 51 -22.19 -2.38 -7.90
C MET A 51 -20.81 -2.39 -8.57
N TYR A 52 -19.77 -2.03 -7.83
CA TYR A 52 -18.42 -2.53 -8.14
C TYR A 52 -18.41 -4.06 -7.96
N LEU A 53 -17.77 -4.76 -8.89
CA LEU A 53 -17.82 -6.23 -8.98
C LEU A 53 -16.89 -6.90 -7.96
N ASN A 54 -17.44 -7.23 -6.78
CA ASN A 54 -16.85 -8.20 -5.86
C ASN A 54 -16.90 -9.61 -6.48
N SER A 55 -15.75 -10.20 -6.79
CA SER A 55 -15.64 -11.55 -7.37
C SER A 55 -15.57 -12.64 -6.30
N SER A 56 -16.67 -12.89 -5.58
CA SER A 56 -16.80 -13.97 -4.60
C SER A 56 -17.37 -15.26 -5.24
N LEU A 57 -16.52 -16.15 -5.74
CA LEU A 57 -16.94 -17.46 -6.26
C LEU A 57 -16.96 -18.52 -5.15
N SER A 58 -18.13 -18.74 -4.55
CA SER A 58 -18.38 -19.87 -3.64
C SER A 58 -18.76 -21.13 -4.43
N THR A 59 -17.82 -22.05 -4.63
CA THR A 59 -18.08 -23.33 -5.33
C THR A 59 -18.53 -24.44 -4.37
N THR A 60 -19.84 -24.57 -4.16
CA THR A 60 -20.41 -25.73 -3.43
C THR A 60 -20.27 -27.01 -4.28
N THR A 61 -19.67 -28.05 -3.72
CA THR A 61 -19.47 -29.33 -4.39
C THR A 61 -20.73 -30.18 -4.46
N TRP A 62 -21.01 -30.76 -5.63
CA TRP A 62 -21.80 -31.99 -5.77
C TRP A 62 -21.05 -32.96 -6.68
N ARG A 63 -21.16 -34.26 -6.39
CA ARG A 63 -20.44 -35.33 -7.08
C ARG A 63 -21.34 -36.52 -7.40
N ASP A 64 -20.90 -37.27 -8.40
CA ASP A 64 -21.16 -38.69 -8.67
C ASP A 64 -22.62 -39.15 -8.89
N ALA A 65 -22.99 -39.28 -10.18
CA ALA A 65 -23.78 -40.42 -10.66
C ALA A 65 -23.53 -40.70 -12.17
N THR A 66 -23.09 -41.91 -12.48
CA THR A 66 -23.14 -42.59 -13.81
C THR A 66 -23.43 -44.09 -13.53
N PRO A 67 -23.76 -44.99 -14.49
CA PRO A 67 -23.63 -44.89 -15.95
C PRO A 67 -24.80 -45.53 -16.78
N SER A 68 -24.51 -45.89 -18.04
CA SER A 68 -25.04 -47.02 -18.83
C SER A 68 -26.08 -46.80 -19.98
N THR A 69 -25.52 -46.67 -21.20
CA THR A 69 -25.80 -47.46 -22.44
C THR A 69 -27.21 -47.73 -23.01
N VAL A 70 -27.37 -47.34 -24.30
CA VAL A 70 -27.87 -48.16 -25.46
C VAL A 70 -29.38 -48.50 -25.57
N GLN A 71 -30.05 -48.05 -26.66
CA GLN A 71 -30.31 -48.87 -27.88
C GLN A 71 -30.91 -48.04 -29.06
N HIS A 72 -31.46 -48.69 -30.11
CA HIS A 72 -31.58 -48.19 -31.50
C HIS A 72 -33.04 -48.19 -32.05
N GLN A 73 -33.46 -47.09 -32.68
CA GLN A 73 -34.01 -46.99 -34.06
C GLN A 73 -35.40 -47.58 -34.48
N LEU A 74 -36.02 -46.88 -35.47
CA LEU A 74 -37.00 -47.31 -36.53
C LEU A 74 -38.52 -47.04 -36.40
N GLY A 75 -39.13 -46.59 -37.53
CA GLY A 75 -40.58 -46.39 -37.79
C GLY A 75 -40.92 -44.99 -38.39
N ILE A 76 -41.00 -44.69 -39.71
CA ILE A 76 -41.89 -45.17 -40.82
C ILE A 76 -43.32 -44.55 -40.73
N LEU A 77 -43.94 -43.87 -41.73
CA LEU A 77 -43.51 -43.19 -42.99
C LEU A 77 -44.73 -42.44 -43.64
N SER A 78 -44.56 -41.79 -44.81
CA SER A 78 -45.60 -41.36 -45.80
C SER A 78 -46.36 -40.03 -45.52
N ASN A 79 -46.81 -39.18 -46.50
CA ASN A 79 -46.77 -39.22 -47.98
C ASN A 79 -46.98 -37.83 -48.66
N PHE A 80 -46.25 -37.54 -49.77
CA PHE A 80 -46.54 -36.64 -50.96
C PHE A 80 -47.08 -35.18 -50.79
N SER A 81 -46.94 -34.23 -51.75
CA SER A 81 -46.38 -34.17 -53.14
C SER A 81 -45.93 -32.75 -53.57
N SER A 82 -44.99 -32.65 -54.52
CA SER A 82 -44.51 -31.41 -55.22
C SER A 82 -45.29 -31.13 -56.55
N PRO A 83 -44.95 -30.18 -57.48
CA PRO A 83 -43.67 -30.13 -58.23
C PRO A 83 -43.16 -28.79 -58.91
N LEU A 84 -41.88 -28.79 -59.35
CA LEU A 84 -41.24 -28.00 -60.47
C LEU A 84 -40.97 -26.46 -60.27
N ASN A 85 -39.90 -25.83 -60.78
CA ASN A 85 -38.80 -26.30 -61.68
C ASN A 85 -37.44 -25.52 -61.60
N THR A 86 -36.31 -26.20 -61.92
CA THR A 86 -34.98 -25.73 -62.49
C THR A 86 -34.18 -24.53 -61.89
N SER A 87 -32.82 -24.47 -61.89
CA SER A 87 -31.73 -25.47 -62.14
C SER A 87 -30.27 -24.96 -61.87
N SER A 88 -29.44 -25.80 -61.22
CA SER A 88 -27.99 -26.11 -61.46
C SER A 88 -26.85 -25.05 -61.61
N SER A 89 -25.95 -25.01 -60.61
CA SER A 89 -24.45 -25.18 -60.63
C SER A 89 -23.52 -24.70 -61.77
N ALA A 90 -22.30 -24.20 -61.43
CA ALA A 90 -20.97 -24.74 -61.86
C ALA A 90 -19.73 -23.88 -61.43
N ARG A 91 -18.50 -24.43 -61.58
CA ARG A 91 -17.18 -23.74 -61.57
C ARG A 91 -16.70 -23.50 -63.01
N ALA A 92 -16.03 -22.38 -63.33
CA ALA A 92 -14.98 -22.33 -64.38
C ALA A 92 -14.09 -21.05 -64.42
N LEU A 93 -12.78 -21.32 -64.54
CA LEU A 93 -11.62 -20.61 -65.11
C LEU A 93 -11.76 -19.34 -66.03
N SER A 94 -11.00 -18.30 -65.64
CA SER A 94 -9.87 -17.66 -66.40
C SER A 94 -10.06 -16.69 -67.59
N TYR A 95 -9.02 -15.85 -67.80
CA TYR A 95 -8.76 -14.83 -68.86
C TYR A 95 -9.76 -13.64 -68.88
N ALA A 96 -9.38 -12.34 -68.87
CA ALA A 96 -8.34 -11.58 -69.60
C ALA A 96 -8.69 -11.37 -71.10
N SER A 97 -8.36 -10.26 -71.77
CA SER A 97 -7.58 -9.04 -71.43
C SER A 97 -8.29 -7.78 -72.07
N GLN A 98 -7.77 -6.55 -72.27
CA GLN A 98 -6.44 -5.90 -72.19
C GLN A 98 -6.58 -4.35 -72.31
N VAL A 99 -5.45 -3.62 -72.47
CA VAL A 99 -5.26 -2.38 -73.28
C VAL A 99 -5.80 -1.04 -72.70
N ASP A 100 -5.01 0.05 -72.59
CA ASP A 100 -3.57 0.30 -72.85
C ASP A 100 -3.06 1.59 -72.13
N ILE A 101 -1.81 1.65 -71.60
CA ILE A 101 -0.56 2.25 -72.16
C ILE A 101 -0.60 3.80 -72.24
N SER A 102 0.43 4.59 -71.89
CA SER A 102 1.91 4.45 -71.90
C SER A 102 2.58 5.26 -70.75
N SER A 103 3.89 5.22 -70.40
CA SER A 103 5.11 4.41 -70.70
C SER A 103 6.30 5.05 -69.93
N SER A 104 7.47 4.47 -69.62
CA SER A 104 8.03 3.09 -69.54
C SER A 104 9.46 3.22 -68.91
N VAL A 105 10.45 2.37 -69.26
CA VAL A 105 11.91 2.50 -68.98
C VAL A 105 12.37 2.28 -67.51
N VAL A 106 13.59 1.78 -67.18
CA VAL A 106 14.43 0.63 -67.64
C VAL A 106 15.70 0.56 -66.73
N SER A 107 16.37 -0.56 -66.41
CA SER A 107 15.98 -1.98 -66.21
C SER A 107 17.20 -2.82 -65.72
N THR A 108 16.97 -3.83 -64.87
CA THR A 108 17.75 -5.10 -64.72
C THR A 108 19.21 -5.07 -64.18
N THR A 109 19.79 -6.15 -63.63
CA THR A 109 19.34 -7.56 -63.43
C THR A 109 19.48 -7.99 -61.93
N VAL A 110 19.81 -9.19 -61.41
CA VAL A 110 20.38 -10.51 -61.84
C VAL A 110 19.69 -11.66 -61.03
N TYR A 111 20.00 -12.94 -61.30
CA TYR A 111 19.47 -14.17 -60.66
C TYR A 111 20.54 -14.88 -59.76
N SER A 112 20.19 -15.76 -58.80
CA SER A 112 19.92 -17.21 -59.05
C SER A 112 19.15 -17.99 -57.96
N ASN A 113 18.57 -19.11 -58.41
CA ASN A 113 17.69 -20.14 -57.81
C ASN A 113 18.23 -20.92 -56.54
N ASP A 114 17.59 -21.96 -55.94
CA ASP A 114 16.61 -22.98 -56.42
C ASP A 114 15.76 -23.72 -55.33
N GLU A 115 14.59 -24.22 -55.75
CA GLU A 115 13.82 -25.45 -55.38
C GLU A 115 13.43 -25.83 -53.90
N SER A 116 12.65 -26.93 -53.77
CA SER A 116 11.96 -27.51 -52.58
C SER A 116 11.45 -28.94 -52.94
N PRO A 117 10.62 -29.69 -52.16
CA PRO A 117 10.60 -30.10 -50.74
C PRO A 117 10.49 -31.65 -50.54
N LEU A 118 10.11 -32.12 -49.32
CA LEU A 118 9.50 -33.44 -48.94
C LEU A 118 10.37 -34.72 -48.81
N SER A 119 10.27 -35.42 -47.66
CA SER A 119 9.94 -36.88 -47.54
C SER A 119 9.90 -37.43 -46.09
N LEU A 120 9.13 -38.50 -45.89
CA LEU A 120 9.11 -39.47 -44.75
C LEU A 120 9.53 -40.85 -45.31
N PRO A 121 9.57 -42.01 -44.59
CA PRO A 121 9.34 -42.32 -43.16
C PRO A 121 10.45 -43.22 -42.53
N LEU A 122 10.24 -43.81 -41.33
CA LEU A 122 10.32 -45.27 -41.06
C LEU A 122 10.17 -45.68 -39.56
N THR A 123 9.69 -46.92 -39.36
CA THR A 123 9.68 -47.76 -38.13
C THR A 123 10.21 -49.16 -38.54
N PRO A 124 10.21 -50.28 -37.74
CA PRO A 124 9.80 -50.53 -36.33
C PRO A 124 10.75 -51.46 -35.52
N THR A 125 10.42 -51.79 -34.25
CA THR A 125 10.56 -53.16 -33.65
C THR A 125 9.92 -53.29 -32.25
N GLY A 126 9.58 -54.52 -31.82
CA GLY A 126 9.26 -54.92 -30.43
C GLY A 126 10.06 -56.20 -30.05
N THR A 127 9.72 -57.10 -29.11
CA THR A 127 8.54 -57.34 -28.22
C THR A 127 8.92 -58.41 -27.14
N ILE A 128 8.04 -58.75 -26.18
CA ILE A 128 7.98 -60.00 -25.32
C ILE A 128 8.50 -59.93 -23.84
N LEU A 129 7.92 -60.82 -23.01
CA LEU A 129 7.85 -61.01 -21.53
C LEU A 129 8.92 -62.06 -21.03
N PRO A 130 8.91 -62.75 -19.83
CA PRO A 130 7.94 -62.78 -18.69
C PRO A 130 8.43 -63.02 -17.20
N ALA A 131 7.52 -62.74 -16.24
CA ALA A 131 7.11 -63.52 -15.03
C ALA A 131 8.04 -63.92 -13.83
N GLN A 132 7.35 -64.30 -12.74
CA GLN A 132 7.74 -64.90 -11.43
C GLN A 132 8.38 -63.98 -10.37
N SER A 133 8.04 -63.94 -9.05
CA SER A 133 7.16 -64.65 -8.07
C SER A 133 7.87 -65.50 -7.00
N VAL A 134 7.72 -65.15 -5.72
CA VAL A 134 8.08 -65.95 -4.52
C VAL A 134 6.98 -65.80 -3.45
N THR A 135 6.81 -66.80 -2.57
CA THR A 135 5.64 -66.99 -1.68
C THR A 135 5.98 -66.96 -0.17
N GLY A 136 4.97 -66.76 0.69
CA GLY A 136 5.11 -66.95 2.16
C GLY A 136 3.87 -66.56 2.99
N VAL A 137 3.27 -67.51 3.72
CA VAL A 137 2.07 -67.39 4.61
C VAL A 137 2.25 -68.39 5.77
N PRO A 138 2.12 -67.99 7.06
CA PRO A 138 0.87 -68.12 7.86
C PRO A 138 0.57 -66.87 8.74
N LEU A 139 -0.63 -66.52 9.23
CA LEU A 139 -1.89 -67.21 9.62
C LEU A 139 -2.06 -67.47 11.14
N LEU A 140 -2.92 -66.66 11.77
CA LEU A 140 -3.80 -66.89 12.94
C LEU A 140 -4.88 -65.76 12.87
N THR A 141 -6.21 -65.96 12.75
CA THR A 141 -7.20 -66.57 13.68
C THR A 141 -7.23 -65.88 15.04
N THR A 142 -8.32 -65.35 15.61
CA THR A 142 -9.80 -65.43 15.41
C THR A 142 -10.45 -64.04 15.68
N GLY A 143 -11.76 -63.74 15.63
CA GLY A 143 -13.00 -64.45 15.25
C GLY A 143 -14.23 -63.84 15.98
N TYR A 144 -15.45 -64.18 15.54
CA TYR A 144 -16.76 -63.90 16.19
C TYR A 144 -17.28 -62.45 16.33
N MET A 145 -18.01 -62.04 15.28
CA MET A 145 -19.45 -61.62 15.30
C MET A 145 -20.36 -62.47 16.24
N PRO A 146 -21.68 -62.19 16.44
CA PRO A 146 -22.54 -61.09 15.94
C PRO A 146 -23.46 -60.49 17.06
N ASP A 147 -24.67 -60.03 16.68
CA ASP A 147 -25.95 -60.05 17.42
C ASP A 147 -26.28 -58.91 18.43
N ASP A 148 -27.48 -58.31 18.44
CA ASP A 148 -28.55 -58.22 17.41
C ASP A 148 -29.62 -57.13 17.73
N ILE A 149 -30.62 -56.97 16.86
CA ILE A 149 -32.04 -56.64 17.15
C ILE A 149 -32.44 -55.19 17.58
N SER A 150 -32.69 -54.37 16.55
CA SER A 150 -34.02 -53.83 16.17
C SER A 150 -34.80 -52.74 16.96
N LEU A 151 -35.28 -51.76 16.18
CA LEU A 151 -36.69 -51.29 16.05
C LEU A 151 -37.51 -50.87 17.30
N SER A 152 -37.70 -49.56 17.48
CA SER A 152 -39.00 -48.82 17.32
C SER A 152 -38.78 -47.34 17.71
N PHE A 153 -39.13 -46.31 16.92
CA PHE A 153 -40.39 -45.92 16.29
C PHE A 153 -41.51 -45.49 17.27
N THR A 154 -41.47 -44.22 17.68
CA THR A 154 -42.68 -43.39 17.84
C THR A 154 -42.35 -41.93 17.55
N ALA A 155 -43.28 -41.22 16.91
CA ALA A 155 -43.18 -39.78 16.65
C ALA A 155 -44.40 -39.08 17.24
N THR A 156 -44.22 -37.84 17.67
CA THR A 156 -45.24 -36.77 17.58
C THR A 156 -44.57 -35.41 17.80
N PRO A 157 -44.70 -34.44 16.87
CA PRO A 157 -44.58 -33.03 17.19
C PRO A 157 -45.87 -32.54 17.85
N THR A 158 -45.83 -31.39 18.52
CA THR A 158 -47.02 -30.64 18.94
C THR A 158 -46.88 -29.17 18.56
N GLU A 159 -47.99 -28.55 18.20
CA GLU A 159 -48.06 -27.39 17.29
C GLU A 159 -48.70 -26.16 17.97
N THR A 160 -48.40 -24.95 17.47
CA THR A 160 -49.15 -23.68 17.73
C THR A 160 -49.15 -23.14 19.19
N SER A 161 -49.59 -21.92 19.54
CA SER A 161 -50.26 -20.76 18.90
C SER A 161 -49.66 -19.45 19.50
N ASN A 162 -49.35 -18.34 18.80
CA ASN A 162 -50.16 -17.37 18.03
C ASN A 162 -50.84 -16.25 18.89
N ILE A 163 -51.02 -15.03 18.31
CA ILE A 163 -51.95 -13.90 18.70
C ILE A 163 -51.48 -12.70 19.60
N SER A 164 -51.07 -11.61 18.90
CA SER A 164 -51.48 -10.16 18.96
C SER A 164 -51.38 -9.18 20.17
N PHE A 165 -50.81 -7.99 19.87
CA PHE A 165 -51.25 -6.58 20.13
C PHE A 165 -52.21 -6.20 21.28
N ILE A 166 -51.83 -5.14 22.04
CA ILE A 166 -52.70 -4.06 22.60
C ILE A 166 -51.94 -2.70 22.50
N LEU A 167 -52.66 -1.55 22.45
CA LEU A 167 -52.11 -0.20 22.29
C LEU A 167 -52.94 0.85 23.08
N SER A 168 -52.28 1.71 23.89
CA SER A 168 -52.87 2.86 24.65
C SER A 168 -51.73 3.77 25.17
N GLN A 169 -51.69 5.10 24.91
CA GLN A 169 -52.38 6.22 25.59
C GLN A 169 -51.95 6.47 27.06
N PHE A 170 -51.79 7.69 27.59
CA PHE A 170 -51.60 9.06 27.03
C PHE A 170 -51.11 10.02 28.18
N GLU A 171 -51.05 11.35 27.94
CA GLU A 171 -50.87 12.45 28.94
C GLU A 171 -49.47 12.64 29.59
N GLN A 172 -49.11 13.77 30.23
CA GLN A 172 -49.09 15.20 29.85
C GLN A 172 -49.01 16.11 31.12
N SER A 173 -47.93 16.88 31.30
CA SER A 173 -47.86 18.16 32.07
C SER A 173 -46.44 18.75 31.91
N THR A 174 -46.12 20.00 31.54
CA THR A 174 -46.61 21.39 31.77
C THR A 174 -46.04 22.10 33.01
N SER A 175 -45.05 22.98 32.81
CA SER A 175 -44.93 24.32 33.44
C SER A 175 -43.85 25.17 32.74
N SER A 176 -43.79 26.48 33.00
CA SER A 176 -43.08 27.48 32.17
C SER A 176 -42.79 28.82 32.91
N HIS A 177 -42.23 29.83 32.19
CA HIS A 177 -42.01 31.27 32.53
C HIS A 177 -40.60 31.71 33.03
N SER A 178 -40.08 32.95 32.84
CA SER A 178 -40.04 33.87 31.65
C SER A 178 -39.25 35.21 31.89
N ILE A 179 -38.26 35.54 31.02
CA ILE A 179 -37.89 36.88 30.44
C ILE A 179 -37.46 38.08 31.34
N THR A 180 -36.28 38.72 31.09
CA THR A 180 -36.02 40.21 30.89
C THR A 180 -34.50 40.61 30.86
N ASN A 181 -34.15 41.84 30.41
CA ASN A 181 -32.79 42.45 30.15
C ASN A 181 -32.81 43.99 30.48
N PRO A 182 -31.70 44.81 30.43
CA PRO A 182 -30.24 44.63 30.68
C PRO A 182 -29.77 45.50 31.89
N PRO A 183 -28.98 46.65 31.91
CA PRO A 183 -28.18 47.47 30.94
C PRO A 183 -26.70 47.80 31.38
N THR A 184 -26.11 48.93 30.92
CA THR A 184 -24.71 49.48 31.12
C THR A 184 -24.71 50.86 31.87
N PRO A 185 -23.58 51.58 32.27
CA PRO A 185 -22.28 51.82 31.57
C PRO A 185 -20.97 51.92 32.47
N GLY A 186 -19.85 52.45 31.91
CA GLY A 186 -18.47 52.55 32.49
C GLY A 186 -18.16 53.81 33.37
N PRO A 187 -16.88 54.22 33.61
CA PRO A 187 -15.87 54.57 32.57
C PRO A 187 -14.36 54.29 32.89
N GLU A 188 -13.45 54.92 32.13
CA GLU A 188 -11.96 54.85 32.09
C GLU A 188 -11.23 55.84 33.07
N PRO A 189 -9.88 55.83 33.26
CA PRO A 189 -8.95 56.61 32.41
C PRO A 189 -7.48 56.10 32.26
N THR A 190 -6.66 56.84 31.48
CA THR A 190 -5.27 56.54 31.04
C THR A 190 -4.13 57.28 31.79
N TYR A 191 -2.88 56.77 31.70
CA TYR A 191 -1.61 57.47 31.32
C TYR A 191 -0.40 56.47 31.38
N MET A 192 0.49 56.28 30.39
CA MET A 192 1.53 57.12 29.74
C MET A 192 2.87 57.25 30.52
N GLY A 193 3.98 56.72 29.96
CA GLY A 193 5.35 56.84 30.49
C GLY A 193 6.40 56.05 29.66
N GLN A 194 7.60 56.62 29.45
CA GLN A 194 8.67 56.06 28.61
C GLN A 194 9.97 55.74 29.38
N SER A 195 10.81 54.88 28.80
CA SER A 195 12.27 55.08 28.56
C SER A 195 13.15 53.85 28.85
N SER A 196 14.43 53.94 28.46
CA SER A 196 15.35 52.82 28.32
C SER A 196 16.49 52.84 29.34
N SER A 197 17.05 51.66 29.66
CA SER A 197 18.48 51.32 29.45
C SER A 197 18.86 50.02 30.18
N SER A 198 20.09 49.54 29.95
CA SER A 198 20.57 48.23 30.40
C SER A 198 21.49 48.30 31.61
N LYS A 199 21.39 47.31 32.53
CA LYS A 199 22.46 46.31 32.79
C LYS A 199 22.14 45.35 33.94
N SER A 200 22.44 44.07 33.70
CA SER A 200 23.00 43.05 34.62
C SER A 200 22.43 42.86 36.05
N PRO A 201 21.78 41.70 36.31
CA PRO A 201 21.72 41.06 37.63
C PRO A 201 22.63 39.82 37.74
N PRO A 202 23.18 39.57 38.93
CA PRO A 202 23.20 38.20 39.49
C PRO A 202 22.91 38.20 41.01
N PRO A 203 22.77 37.03 41.66
CA PRO A 203 21.93 35.88 41.29
C PRO A 203 20.93 35.54 42.42
N ASP A 204 19.76 34.98 42.09
CA ASP A 204 18.75 34.56 43.09
C ASP A 204 18.51 33.04 43.10
N SER A 205 18.04 32.56 44.26
CA SER A 205 17.65 31.18 44.57
C SER A 205 16.18 31.14 45.01
N ASP A 206 15.50 30.03 44.73
CA ASP A 206 14.32 29.44 45.43
C ASP A 206 13.29 30.45 46.02
N ASP A 207 12.05 30.53 45.51
CA ASP A 207 11.04 29.51 45.82
C ASP A 207 9.77 29.50 44.93
N ASP A 208 9.03 28.39 45.06
CA ASP A 208 7.68 27.96 44.61
C ASP A 208 6.76 28.82 43.69
N PRO A 209 6.10 28.18 42.70
CA PRO A 209 4.81 28.58 42.15
C PRO A 209 3.73 27.46 42.19
N THR A 210 3.14 27.15 43.35
CA THR A 210 1.91 26.34 43.42
C THR A 210 0.64 27.18 43.19
N TRP A 211 -0.18 26.80 42.18
CA TRP A 211 -1.66 26.91 42.14
C TRP A 211 -2.25 26.49 40.78
N THR A 212 -1.47 26.49 39.69
CA THR A 212 -1.91 26.00 38.36
C THR A 212 -1.74 24.49 38.16
N GLU A 213 -0.83 23.85 38.90
CA GLU A 213 -0.47 22.44 38.67
C GLU A 213 -1.48 21.44 39.26
N SER A 214 -2.17 21.78 40.36
CA SER A 214 -3.22 20.92 40.93
C SER A 214 -4.38 20.71 39.96
N LEU A 215 -4.85 21.78 39.31
CA LEU A 215 -5.87 21.72 38.25
C LEU A 215 -5.42 20.89 37.03
N ARG A 216 -4.11 20.68 36.83
CA ARG A 216 -3.59 19.76 35.81
C ARG A 216 -3.57 18.30 36.27
N GLU A 217 -3.25 18.03 37.53
CA GLU A 217 -3.29 16.67 38.08
C GLU A 217 -4.74 16.19 38.30
N ASP A 218 -5.67 17.05 38.71
CA ASP A 218 -7.10 16.70 38.83
C ASP A 218 -7.74 16.41 37.45
N LEU A 219 -7.27 17.06 36.37
CA LEU A 219 -7.69 16.74 35.00
C LEU A 219 -7.06 15.43 34.50
N LYS A 220 -5.81 15.13 34.86
CA LYS A 220 -5.20 13.80 34.63
C LYS A 220 -5.91 12.69 35.41
N ALA A 221 -6.47 12.99 36.58
CA ALA A 221 -7.25 12.05 37.36
C ALA A 221 -8.60 11.72 36.71
N THR A 222 -9.22 12.67 36.00
CA THR A 222 -10.49 12.47 35.27
C THR A 222 -10.32 11.89 33.87
N LEU A 223 -9.18 12.09 33.20
CA LEU A 223 -8.86 11.50 31.89
C LEU A 223 -8.05 10.19 32.01
N SER A 224 -8.68 9.16 32.57
CA SER A 224 -8.12 7.80 32.63
C SER A 224 -8.72 6.87 31.56
N PRO A 225 -8.00 6.56 30.45
CA PRO A 225 -8.30 5.33 29.72
C PRO A 225 -8.13 4.13 30.66
N ILE A 226 -9.01 3.13 30.56
CA ILE A 226 -9.13 2.05 31.57
C ILE A 226 -7.90 1.13 31.49
N ARG A 227 -6.92 1.46 32.34
CA ARG A 227 -5.61 0.80 32.43
C ARG A 227 -5.74 -0.71 32.64
N LEU A 228 -4.72 -1.48 32.22
CA LEU A 228 -4.44 -2.81 32.76
C LEU A 228 -4.04 -2.71 34.25
N SER A 229 -5.01 -2.40 35.11
CA SER A 229 -4.83 -1.89 36.48
C SER A 229 -4.18 -2.88 37.46
N SER A 230 -4.01 -4.15 37.07
CA SER A 230 -3.27 -5.18 37.82
C SER A 230 -1.79 -5.30 37.43
N VAL A 231 -1.31 -4.59 36.40
CA VAL A 231 0.10 -4.58 35.99
C VAL A 231 0.54 -3.14 35.74
N LYS A 232 1.27 -2.55 36.70
CA LYS A 232 2.02 -1.32 36.44
C LYS A 232 3.04 -1.57 35.31
N PRO A 233 3.30 -0.62 34.40
CA PRO A 233 4.48 -0.69 33.54
C PRO A 233 5.72 -0.88 34.42
N SER A 234 6.68 -1.68 33.95
CA SER A 234 7.91 -1.93 34.69
C SER A 234 8.62 -0.61 34.97
N ALA A 235 9.27 -0.47 36.14
CA ALA A 235 10.04 0.74 36.49
C ALA A 235 11.32 0.95 35.63
N SER A 236 11.48 0.17 34.56
CA SER A 236 12.44 0.34 33.48
C SER A 236 11.83 0.94 32.19
N ALA A 237 10.53 1.26 32.20
CA ALA A 237 9.81 1.86 31.07
C ALA A 237 10.03 3.38 30.96
N THR A 238 11.27 3.83 31.20
CA THR A 238 11.74 5.08 30.62
C THR A 238 11.86 4.84 29.12
N ALA A 239 11.13 5.61 28.30
CA ALA A 239 11.44 5.70 26.87
C ALA A 239 12.93 6.06 26.71
N ALA A 240 13.57 5.57 25.65
CA ALA A 240 14.98 5.91 25.43
C ALA A 240 15.10 7.45 25.27
N PRO A 241 16.19 8.07 25.77
CA PRO A 241 16.39 9.50 25.57
C PRO A 241 16.49 9.78 24.08
N VAL A 242 15.52 10.52 23.55
CA VAL A 242 15.47 10.92 22.14
C VAL A 242 16.80 11.61 21.78
N PRO A 243 17.52 11.18 20.74
CA PRO A 243 18.82 11.75 20.40
C PRO A 243 18.72 13.26 20.12
N ASP A 244 19.70 14.05 20.60
CA ASP A 244 19.74 15.51 20.36
C ASP A 244 19.75 15.88 18.86
N ALA A 245 20.21 14.95 18.01
CA ALA A 245 20.24 15.06 16.55
C ALA A 245 19.05 14.37 15.85
N ASN A 246 17.94 14.13 16.56
CA ASN A 246 16.76 13.47 16.02
C ASN A 246 16.08 14.32 14.93
N ILE A 247 15.84 13.73 13.76
CA ILE A 247 15.21 14.40 12.61
C ILE A 247 13.68 14.41 12.67
N PHE A 248 13.09 13.62 13.58
CA PHE A 248 11.64 13.60 13.82
C PHE A 248 11.26 14.71 14.83
N VAL A 249 11.01 15.89 14.28
CA VAL A 249 10.57 17.11 14.99
C VAL A 249 9.35 17.70 14.27
N PRO A 250 8.53 18.55 14.91
CA PRO A 250 7.37 19.15 14.27
C PRO A 250 7.75 19.99 13.04
N ILE A 251 7.01 19.88 11.94
CA ILE A 251 7.25 20.64 10.71
C ILE A 251 7.05 22.15 10.92
N GLN A 252 5.94 22.49 11.56
CA GLN A 252 5.58 23.84 12.02
C GLN A 252 4.54 23.70 13.13
N ARG A 253 4.32 24.79 13.87
CA ARG A 253 3.26 24.88 14.90
C ARG A 253 1.92 24.35 14.37
N ASP A 254 1.16 23.72 15.26
CA ASP A 254 -0.24 23.36 15.04
C ASP A 254 -1.13 24.62 15.02
N ASP A 255 -1.51 24.99 13.80
CA ASP A 255 -2.43 26.06 13.45
C ASP A 255 -3.11 25.69 12.12
N ILE A 256 -4.44 25.86 12.02
CA ILE A 256 -5.20 25.58 10.81
C ILE A 256 -5.48 26.90 10.10
N LEU A 257 -5.08 26.97 8.83
CA LEU A 257 -5.14 28.21 8.05
C LEU A 257 -6.57 28.72 7.87
N SER A 258 -6.76 30.03 8.09
CA SER A 258 -8.09 30.66 8.17
C SER A 258 -8.97 30.54 6.91
N GLN A 259 -8.36 30.29 5.75
CA GLN A 259 -9.04 30.02 4.47
C GLN A 259 -9.47 28.56 4.28
N ILE A 260 -9.09 27.66 5.19
CA ILE A 260 -9.48 26.24 5.18
C ILE A 260 -10.59 26.06 6.22
N PRO A 261 -11.86 25.82 5.82
CA PRO A 261 -12.94 25.64 6.77
C PRO A 261 -12.77 24.36 7.58
N ILE A 262 -13.00 24.46 8.90
CA ILE A 262 -12.94 23.34 9.84
C ILE A 262 -14.32 22.66 9.92
N GLY A 263 -14.36 21.32 9.91
CA GLY A 263 -15.59 20.54 10.01
C GLY A 263 -15.43 19.25 10.81
N ARG A 264 -16.54 18.75 11.37
CA ARG A 264 -16.66 17.40 11.96
C ARG A 264 -17.77 16.60 11.24
N HIS A 265 -17.78 16.69 9.91
CA HIS A 265 -18.85 16.15 9.04
C HIS A 265 -18.32 15.17 7.98
N HIS A 266 -17.17 14.54 8.23
CA HIS A 266 -16.61 13.52 7.35
C HIS A 266 -17.59 12.33 7.18
N PRO A 267 -17.86 11.84 5.95
CA PRO A 267 -18.88 10.82 5.70
C PRO A 267 -18.65 9.48 6.41
N VAL A 268 -17.39 9.08 6.65
CA VAL A 268 -17.06 7.86 7.40
C VAL A 268 -17.09 8.15 8.91
N PRO A 269 -17.95 7.47 9.69
CA PRO A 269 -18.03 7.65 11.14
C PRO A 269 -16.87 6.98 11.88
N ARG A 270 -16.51 7.52 13.05
CA ARG A 270 -15.56 6.94 14.03
C ARG A 270 -16.15 5.70 14.73
N LYS A 271 -16.51 4.66 13.97
CA LYS A 271 -17.29 3.50 14.44
C LYS A 271 -16.51 2.69 15.50
N GLY A 272 -16.99 2.72 16.73
CA GLY A 272 -16.39 1.99 17.84
C GLY A 272 -15.10 2.58 18.39
N ILE A 273 -14.68 3.78 17.97
CA ILE A 273 -13.47 4.42 18.50
C ILE A 273 -13.78 5.06 19.85
N GLU A 274 -13.08 4.61 20.89
CA GLU A 274 -13.21 5.07 22.29
C GLU A 274 -12.23 6.21 22.64
N ASP A 275 -11.25 6.49 21.78
CA ASP A 275 -10.36 7.63 21.94
C ASP A 275 -11.07 8.99 21.79
N ASP A 276 -10.56 9.98 22.51
CA ASP A 276 -11.03 11.36 22.51
C ASP A 276 -11.07 11.99 21.09
N TYR A 277 -12.01 12.91 20.87
CA TYR A 277 -12.09 13.72 19.65
C TYR A 277 -10.87 14.61 19.44
N ASP A 278 -10.12 14.92 20.51
CA ASP A 278 -8.89 15.70 20.42
C ASP A 278 -7.64 14.87 20.11
N ARG A 279 -7.74 13.52 20.06
CA ARG A 279 -6.64 12.66 19.57
C ARG A 279 -6.56 12.71 18.03
N THR A 280 -5.33 12.77 17.52
CA THR A 280 -4.99 12.46 16.12
C THR A 280 -5.20 10.99 15.77
N LEU A 281 -6.14 10.73 14.86
CA LEU A 281 -6.43 9.38 14.35
C LEU A 281 -5.70 9.13 13.01
N HIS A 282 -5.14 7.94 12.84
CA HIS A 282 -4.51 7.54 11.58
C HIS A 282 -5.49 6.81 10.67
N THR A 283 -5.48 7.18 9.39
CA THR A 283 -6.40 6.70 8.35
C THR A 283 -5.78 5.59 7.47
N ASN A 284 -4.47 5.67 7.21
CA ASN A 284 -3.75 4.83 6.24
C ASN A 284 -2.87 3.77 6.94
N LYS A 285 -3.33 3.18 8.05
CA LYS A 285 -2.59 2.17 8.84
C LYS A 285 -3.26 0.78 8.83
N PHE A 286 -2.45 -0.25 9.06
CA PHE A 286 -2.82 -1.68 9.00
C PHE A 286 -4.08 -2.04 9.80
N TYR A 287 -4.36 -1.33 10.90
CA TYR A 287 -5.47 -1.63 11.79
C TYR A 287 -6.83 -1.06 11.36
N ALA A 288 -6.91 -0.27 10.27
CA ALA A 288 -8.11 0.52 9.97
C ALA A 288 -9.40 -0.31 9.81
N ASN A 289 -9.32 -1.55 9.33
CA ASN A 289 -10.47 -2.46 9.26
C ASN A 289 -11.15 -2.72 10.62
N ALA A 290 -10.47 -2.50 11.76
CA ALA A 290 -11.08 -2.65 13.08
C ALA A 290 -12.13 -1.58 13.43
N PHE A 291 -12.15 -0.43 12.73
CA PHE A 291 -13.14 0.64 12.93
C PHE A 291 -13.89 1.02 11.63
N LEU A 292 -13.69 0.28 10.54
CA LEU A 292 -14.35 0.50 9.26
C LEU A 292 -15.47 -0.52 9.00
N GLY A 293 -16.44 -0.11 8.17
CA GLY A 293 -17.50 -0.96 7.63
C GLY A 293 -18.13 -1.91 8.64
N ASN A 294 -17.92 -3.20 8.44
CA ASN A 294 -18.45 -4.28 9.26
C ASN A 294 -17.59 -4.62 10.49
N GLN A 295 -16.32 -4.21 10.56
CA GLN A 295 -15.33 -4.56 11.59
C GLN A 295 -14.98 -6.05 11.68
N ASP A 296 -15.28 -6.82 10.63
CA ASP A 296 -14.98 -8.25 10.51
C ASP A 296 -13.98 -8.58 9.38
N GLN A 297 -13.37 -7.58 8.74
CA GLN A 297 -12.21 -7.79 7.86
C GLN A 297 -10.90 -7.88 8.65
N PRO A 298 -9.86 -8.58 8.14
CA PRO A 298 -8.61 -8.73 8.88
C PRO A 298 -7.77 -7.47 8.94
N ILE A 299 -6.80 -7.50 9.85
CA ILE A 299 -5.68 -6.56 9.94
C ILE A 299 -4.37 -7.34 9.97
N TRP A 300 -3.32 -6.81 9.33
CA TRP A 300 -2.03 -7.51 9.17
C TRP A 300 -0.96 -6.85 10.02
N THR A 301 -0.59 -7.47 11.15
CA THR A 301 0.58 -7.02 11.93
C THR A 301 1.89 -7.52 11.32
N HIS A 302 1.83 -8.63 10.57
CA HIS A 302 2.95 -9.44 10.10
C HIS A 302 3.84 -10.01 11.23
N PRO A 303 4.14 -11.33 11.26
CA PRO A 303 3.69 -12.38 10.34
C PRO A 303 2.23 -12.82 10.54
N TYR A 304 1.60 -12.41 11.64
CA TYR A 304 0.19 -12.72 11.92
C TYR A 304 -0.79 -11.76 11.21
N PHE A 305 -2.02 -12.22 11.09
CA PHE A 305 -3.20 -11.40 10.82
C PHE A 305 -4.36 -11.83 11.74
N ILE A 306 -5.22 -10.88 12.13
CA ILE A 306 -6.34 -11.14 13.05
C ILE A 306 -7.64 -10.47 12.58
N TRP A 307 -8.80 -11.03 12.95
CA TRP A 307 -10.13 -10.46 12.68
C TRP A 307 -11.18 -10.92 13.69
N TRP A 308 -12.19 -10.11 13.94
CA TRP A 308 -13.32 -10.47 14.79
C TRP A 308 -14.27 -11.44 14.07
N GLY A 309 -14.68 -12.53 14.74
CA GLY A 309 -15.53 -13.55 14.12
C GLY A 309 -17.01 -13.16 14.01
N LYS A 310 -17.51 -12.33 14.93
CA LYS A 310 -18.85 -11.72 14.86
C LYS A 310 -20.00 -12.72 14.61
N GLY A 311 -19.87 -13.95 15.11
CA GLY A 311 -20.85 -15.03 14.92
C GLY A 311 -20.95 -15.59 13.50
N THR A 312 -19.99 -15.30 12.62
CA THR A 312 -20.11 -15.61 11.19
C THR A 312 -19.57 -17.01 10.87
N SER A 313 -20.46 -17.96 10.53
CA SER A 313 -20.12 -19.35 10.22
C SER A 313 -19.95 -19.65 8.71
N GLY A 314 -19.45 -18.67 7.94
CA GLY A 314 -19.34 -18.72 6.47
C GLY A 314 -18.26 -19.68 5.93
N GLY A 315 -18.45 -20.99 6.14
CA GLY A 315 -17.38 -22.00 5.96
C GLY A 315 -16.29 -21.93 7.03
N GLN A 316 -16.56 -21.23 8.13
CA GLN A 316 -15.68 -20.96 9.27
C GLN A 316 -16.36 -21.40 10.57
N SER A 317 -15.56 -21.74 11.58
CA SER A 317 -16.04 -22.03 12.93
C SER A 317 -16.68 -20.78 13.54
N GLU A 318 -17.90 -20.89 14.05
CA GLU A 318 -18.62 -19.77 14.66
C GLU A 318 -17.88 -19.26 15.91
N THR A 319 -17.65 -17.95 15.98
CA THR A 319 -17.07 -17.32 17.17
C THR A 319 -17.42 -15.84 17.29
N TRP A 320 -17.52 -15.38 18.54
CA TRP A 320 -17.57 -13.96 18.90
C TRP A 320 -16.20 -13.40 19.32
N GLY A 321 -15.17 -14.25 19.34
CA GLY A 321 -13.78 -13.90 19.68
C GLY A 321 -12.96 -13.37 18.51
N MET A 322 -11.66 -13.21 18.76
CA MET A 322 -10.67 -12.76 17.78
C MET A 322 -9.94 -13.96 17.16
N ASN A 323 -10.05 -14.09 15.85
CA ASN A 323 -9.40 -15.12 15.05
C ASN A 323 -7.93 -14.78 14.81
N ILE A 324 -7.09 -15.81 14.73
CA ILE A 324 -5.65 -15.71 14.48
C ILE A 324 -5.31 -16.53 13.24
N GLY A 325 -4.69 -15.86 12.28
CA GLY A 325 -4.13 -16.46 11.07
C GLY A 325 -2.62 -16.26 10.96
N GLN A 326 -1.96 -17.26 10.39
CA GLN A 326 -0.64 -17.17 9.77
C GLN A 326 -0.63 -18.15 8.59
N VAL A 327 -0.04 -17.74 7.46
CA VAL A 327 -0.15 -18.44 6.18
C VAL A 327 1.17 -19.11 5.80
N GLU A 328 1.13 -20.39 5.44
CA GLU A 328 2.30 -21.13 4.95
C GLU A 328 2.43 -21.03 3.42
N ALA A 329 3.59 -21.40 2.86
CA ALA A 329 3.89 -21.16 1.44
C ALA A 329 3.03 -22.00 0.48
N GLU A 330 2.61 -23.18 0.95
CA GLU A 330 1.80 -24.17 0.26
C GLU A 330 0.32 -23.78 0.18
N GLU A 331 -0.08 -22.75 0.94
CA GLU A 331 -1.46 -22.26 1.06
C GLU A 331 -1.76 -21.07 0.16
N VAL A 332 -0.72 -20.50 -0.47
CA VAL A 332 -0.82 -19.32 -1.33
C VAL A 332 -1.59 -19.68 -2.60
N VAL A 333 -2.74 -19.04 -2.82
CA VAL A 333 -3.53 -19.23 -4.03
C VAL A 333 -2.95 -18.36 -5.13
N LEU A 334 -2.45 -19.01 -6.18
CA LEU A 334 -2.00 -18.35 -7.41
C LEU A 334 -3.19 -18.13 -8.35
N GLY A 335 -3.26 -16.95 -8.95
CA GLY A 335 -4.22 -16.63 -10.00
C GLY A 335 -3.89 -17.27 -11.36
N GLU A 336 -4.71 -16.94 -12.35
CA GLU A 336 -4.55 -17.36 -13.74
C GLU A 336 -3.28 -16.80 -14.41
N GLY A 337 -2.87 -17.41 -15.53
CA GLY A 337 -1.66 -17.07 -16.28
C GLY A 337 -0.45 -17.93 -15.92
N ASP A 338 0.58 -17.88 -16.78
CA ASP A 338 1.95 -18.34 -16.47
C ASP A 338 2.93 -17.36 -17.14
N PRO A 339 3.58 -16.44 -16.38
CA PRO A 339 3.45 -16.23 -14.94
C PRO A 339 2.03 -15.91 -14.46
N ALA A 340 1.76 -16.25 -13.20
CA ALA A 340 0.47 -16.01 -12.57
C ALA A 340 0.24 -14.50 -12.36
N ARG A 341 -0.91 -13.98 -12.79
CA ARG A 341 -1.24 -12.54 -12.72
C ARG A 341 -1.29 -12.03 -11.28
N PHE A 342 -1.80 -12.82 -10.35
CA PHE A 342 -1.88 -12.45 -8.94
C PHE A 342 -1.54 -13.61 -8.01
N TYR A 343 -1.34 -13.30 -6.73
CA TYR A 343 -1.49 -14.29 -5.67
C TYR A 343 -2.17 -13.67 -4.45
N ILE A 344 -2.93 -14.50 -3.73
CA ILE A 344 -3.69 -14.12 -2.54
C ILE A 344 -3.48 -15.15 -1.43
N ASN A 345 -3.47 -14.68 -0.18
CA ASN A 345 -3.30 -15.54 0.99
C ASN A 345 -4.68 -15.82 1.62
N PRO A 346 -5.03 -17.09 1.92
CA PRO A 346 -6.37 -17.43 2.40
C PRO A 346 -6.57 -17.04 3.87
N ARG A 347 -7.73 -16.44 4.16
CA ARG A 347 -8.20 -16.08 5.51
C ARG A 347 -8.60 -17.33 6.32
N LYS A 348 -7.62 -18.19 6.66
CA LYS A 348 -7.81 -19.40 7.47
C LYS A 348 -7.80 -19.09 8.96
N GLN A 349 -8.86 -19.47 9.68
CA GLN A 349 -8.84 -19.56 11.14
C GLN A 349 -7.89 -20.68 11.56
N ALA A 350 -6.80 -20.37 12.26
CA ALA A 350 -5.98 -21.40 12.91
C ALA A 350 -6.40 -21.55 14.37
N LEU A 351 -6.16 -20.51 15.17
CA LEU A 351 -6.58 -20.42 16.57
C LEU A 351 -7.43 -19.17 16.79
N ILE A 352 -8.19 -19.15 17.89
CA ILE A 352 -9.12 -18.07 18.24
C ILE A 352 -9.00 -17.82 19.73
N LEU A 353 -8.97 -16.56 20.14
CA LEU A 353 -9.05 -16.16 21.55
C LEU A 353 -10.44 -15.56 21.82
N SER A 354 -11.18 -16.20 22.73
CA SER A 354 -12.58 -15.92 23.05
C SER A 354 -12.84 -16.13 24.56
N ALA A 355 -14.07 -15.89 25.01
CA ALA A 355 -14.50 -16.13 26.39
C ALA A 355 -15.98 -16.52 26.44
N LYS A 356 -16.43 -17.25 27.47
CA LYS A 356 -17.86 -17.63 27.61
C LYS A 356 -18.80 -16.43 27.78
N GLU A 357 -18.26 -15.27 28.13
CA GLU A 357 -18.98 -14.02 28.24
C GLU A 357 -19.23 -13.31 26.88
N LEU A 358 -18.66 -13.80 25.77
CA LEU A 358 -18.88 -13.24 24.43
C LEU A 358 -20.01 -13.98 23.68
N GLY A 359 -20.96 -13.23 23.16
CA GLY A 359 -22.17 -13.74 22.49
C GLY A 359 -22.71 -12.78 21.43
N PRO A 360 -23.96 -12.94 20.95
CA PRO A 360 -24.54 -12.10 19.90
C PRO A 360 -24.67 -10.59 20.22
N ASP A 361 -24.48 -10.23 21.48
CA ASP A 361 -24.41 -8.87 22.01
C ASP A 361 -22.98 -8.28 22.05
N THR A 362 -21.96 -9.06 21.64
CA THR A 362 -20.57 -8.60 21.60
C THR A 362 -20.40 -7.44 20.62
N THR A 363 -19.72 -6.40 21.07
CA THR A 363 -19.29 -5.27 20.23
C THR A 363 -17.77 -5.14 20.22
N LEU A 364 -17.23 -4.76 19.08
CA LEU A 364 -15.82 -4.41 18.93
C LEU A 364 -15.65 -2.89 18.99
N THR A 365 -14.74 -2.45 19.86
CA THR A 365 -14.29 -1.06 19.97
C THR A 365 -12.77 -0.95 19.86
N THR A 366 -12.23 0.25 19.66
CA THR A 366 -10.78 0.49 19.57
C THR A 366 -10.34 1.71 20.36
N ASP A 367 -9.21 1.60 21.05
CA ASP A 367 -8.60 2.67 21.86
C ASP A 367 -7.08 2.73 21.64
N THR A 368 -6.45 3.81 22.12
CA THR A 368 -4.99 4.01 22.02
C THR A 368 -4.48 3.90 20.58
N HIS A 369 -5.14 4.59 19.65
CA HIS A 369 -4.65 4.71 18.28
C HIS A 369 -3.32 5.46 18.29
N LEU A 370 -2.29 4.81 17.77
CA LEU A 370 -0.90 5.29 17.66
C LEU A 370 -0.37 4.92 16.25
N PRO A 371 0.79 5.45 15.81
CA PRO A 371 1.20 5.31 14.41
C PRO A 371 1.56 3.88 13.99
N PHE A 372 1.83 3.00 14.96
CA PHE A 372 2.26 1.60 14.78
C PHE A 372 1.43 0.59 15.60
N SER A 373 0.43 1.04 16.35
CA SER A 373 -0.36 0.19 17.24
C SER A 373 -1.77 0.73 17.54
N VAL A 374 -2.65 -0.17 17.97
CA VAL A 374 -3.97 0.14 18.54
C VAL A 374 -4.39 -0.98 19.49
N ASN A 375 -5.22 -0.67 20.50
CA ASN A 375 -5.96 -1.65 21.28
C ASN A 375 -7.29 -1.99 20.60
N ILE A 376 -7.59 -3.28 20.45
CA ILE A 376 -8.87 -3.78 19.95
C ILE A 376 -9.64 -4.45 21.09
N ASN A 377 -10.78 -3.89 21.47
CA ASN A 377 -11.58 -4.30 22.61
C ASN A 377 -12.77 -5.16 22.17
N LEU A 378 -12.98 -6.30 22.83
CA LEU A 378 -14.22 -7.09 22.71
C LEU A 378 -15.04 -6.95 23.99
N ASN A 379 -16.24 -6.40 23.85
CA ASN A 379 -17.16 -6.09 24.93
C ASN A 379 -18.30 -7.12 25.00
N SER A 380 -19.05 -7.10 26.10
CA SER A 380 -20.19 -7.97 26.37
C SER A 380 -21.24 -7.16 27.13
N GLY A 381 -22.52 -7.46 26.90
CA GLY A 381 -23.65 -6.70 27.39
C GLY A 381 -23.65 -6.53 28.92
N GLY A 382 -23.89 -5.30 29.38
CA GLY A 382 -23.96 -4.98 30.80
C GLY A 382 -22.62 -4.93 31.54
N ARG A 383 -21.47 -5.01 30.84
CA ARG A 383 -20.13 -4.83 31.44
C ARG A 383 -19.58 -3.43 31.18
N SER A 384 -18.91 -2.85 32.18
CA SER A 384 -18.28 -1.53 32.12
C SER A 384 -16.80 -1.54 31.70
N GLU A 385 -16.23 -2.72 31.48
CA GLU A 385 -14.86 -2.92 30.99
C GLU A 385 -14.87 -4.02 29.92
N PRO A 386 -14.03 -3.94 28.86
CA PRO A 386 -13.94 -4.97 27.84
C PRO A 386 -13.54 -6.32 28.46
N VAL A 387 -14.21 -7.38 28.02
CA VAL A 387 -13.91 -8.77 28.44
C VAL A 387 -12.47 -9.12 28.05
N LEU A 388 -12.05 -8.67 26.86
CA LEU A 388 -10.81 -9.02 26.21
C LEU A 388 -10.24 -7.82 25.43
N THR A 389 -8.94 -7.52 25.61
CA THR A 389 -8.23 -6.44 24.88
C THR A 389 -7.04 -6.99 24.07
N PHE A 390 -7.05 -6.59 22.80
CA PHE A 390 -6.13 -6.67 21.67
C PHE A 390 -5.01 -5.63 21.57
N PRO A 391 -3.92 -5.62 22.37
CA PRO A 391 -2.74 -4.81 22.03
C PRO A 391 -2.13 -5.32 20.71
N THR A 392 -2.35 -4.58 19.62
CA THR A 392 -1.85 -4.94 18.28
C THR A 392 -0.71 -4.03 17.87
N VAL A 393 0.40 -4.63 17.42
CA VAL A 393 1.59 -3.91 16.97
C VAL A 393 2.23 -4.64 15.81
N GLN A 394 2.72 -3.92 14.81
CA GLN A 394 3.45 -4.51 13.70
C GLN A 394 4.71 -5.27 14.18
N GLY A 395 4.95 -6.46 13.63
CA GLY A 395 6.07 -7.32 14.02
C GLY A 395 5.92 -8.06 15.36
N MET A 396 4.76 -8.02 16.01
CA MET A 396 4.57 -8.70 17.31
C MET A 396 4.80 -10.22 17.23
N SER A 397 5.53 -10.78 18.21
CA SER A 397 5.88 -12.22 18.27
C SER A 397 4.78 -13.11 18.81
N PHE A 398 3.90 -12.57 19.66
CA PHE A 398 2.70 -13.22 20.18
C PHE A 398 1.46 -12.42 19.79
N VAL A 399 0.37 -13.09 19.42
CA VAL A 399 -0.96 -12.49 19.58
C VAL A 399 -1.32 -12.60 21.06
N THR A 400 -1.56 -11.46 21.72
CA THR A 400 -1.77 -11.41 23.18
C THR A 400 -3.18 -10.92 23.48
N GLY A 401 -4.03 -11.75 24.08
CA GLY A 401 -5.34 -11.33 24.59
C GLY A 401 -5.29 -11.04 26.09
N GLY A 402 -5.61 -9.81 26.51
CA GLY A 402 -5.71 -9.41 27.91
C GLY A 402 -7.13 -9.55 28.47
N TYR A 403 -7.33 -10.45 29.43
CA TYR A 403 -8.64 -10.81 29.98
C TYR A 403 -8.94 -10.09 31.29
N ARG A 404 -10.17 -9.56 31.43
CA ARG A 404 -10.66 -8.91 32.66
C ARG A 404 -11.81 -9.72 33.29
N ASN A 405 -11.53 -10.56 34.27
CA ASN A 405 -12.56 -11.32 35.03
C ASN A 405 -13.53 -12.08 34.09
N ALA A 406 -12.96 -13.03 33.35
CA ALA A 406 -13.64 -13.75 32.27
C ALA A 406 -13.39 -15.26 32.36
N THR A 407 -14.04 -16.04 31.51
CA THR A 407 -13.91 -17.49 31.43
C THR A 407 -13.31 -17.83 30.06
N PRO A 408 -11.97 -17.91 29.94
CA PRO A 408 -11.28 -17.88 28.67
C PRO A 408 -11.52 -19.17 27.87
N ILE A 409 -11.62 -19.02 26.55
CA ILE A 409 -11.68 -20.13 25.59
C ILE A 409 -10.60 -19.89 24.53
N ILE A 410 -9.70 -20.85 24.40
CA ILE A 410 -8.85 -20.97 23.20
C ILE A 410 -9.60 -21.92 22.26
N GLN A 411 -9.98 -21.44 21.08
CA GLN A 411 -10.66 -22.27 20.08
C GLN A 411 -9.74 -22.57 18.90
N CYS A 412 -10.01 -23.66 18.17
CA CYS A 412 -9.33 -24.00 16.93
C CYS A 412 -10.31 -24.01 15.75
N GLY A 413 -9.89 -23.43 14.62
CA GLY A 413 -10.68 -23.40 13.39
C GLY A 413 -10.63 -24.71 12.60
N GLY A 414 -11.19 -24.70 11.39
CA GLY A 414 -11.07 -25.81 10.44
C GLY A 414 -11.75 -27.09 10.93
N ARG A 415 -10.96 -28.15 11.17
CA ARG A 415 -11.42 -29.44 11.76
C ARG A 415 -11.01 -29.59 13.23
N GLY A 416 -10.84 -28.47 13.93
CA GLY A 416 -10.49 -28.46 15.35
C GLY A 416 -9.02 -28.80 15.64
N PHE A 417 -8.75 -29.14 16.90
CA PHE A 417 -7.44 -29.54 17.40
C PHE A 417 -7.06 -30.95 16.93
N ARG A 418 -5.81 -31.15 16.47
CA ARG A 418 -5.23 -32.49 16.31
C ARG A 418 -4.64 -33.01 17.61
N SER A 419 -3.93 -32.16 18.35
CA SER A 419 -3.38 -32.50 19.66
C SER A 419 -3.25 -31.27 20.57
N ILE A 420 -3.35 -31.50 21.88
CA ILE A 420 -3.08 -30.52 22.93
C ILE A 420 -2.24 -31.24 23.98
N SER A 421 -1.14 -30.63 24.44
CA SER A 421 -0.32 -31.24 25.50
C SER A 421 -1.00 -31.12 26.87
N LEU A 422 -0.59 -31.97 27.81
CA LEU A 422 -0.73 -31.66 29.23
C LEU A 422 -0.08 -30.27 29.54
N PRO A 423 -0.56 -29.56 30.57
CA PRO A 423 -0.02 -28.27 30.97
C PRO A 423 1.45 -28.37 31.41
N ILE A 424 2.25 -27.38 31.00
CA ILE A 424 3.69 -27.28 31.30
C ILE A 424 3.95 -25.96 32.03
N PHE A 425 4.52 -26.01 33.23
CA PHE A 425 4.90 -24.78 33.95
C PHE A 425 6.12 -24.10 33.31
N VAL A 426 6.01 -22.79 33.08
CA VAL A 426 7.10 -21.93 32.60
C VAL A 426 7.19 -20.73 33.56
N GLY A 427 7.98 -20.89 34.62
CA GLY A 427 8.07 -19.89 35.71
C GLY A 427 6.75 -19.76 36.48
N LYS A 428 5.97 -18.73 36.17
CA LYS A 428 4.60 -18.52 36.71
C LYS A 428 3.49 -18.73 35.67
N SER A 429 3.86 -18.95 34.41
CA SER A 429 2.94 -19.19 33.30
C SER A 429 2.63 -20.67 33.17
N THR A 430 1.44 -20.99 32.64
CA THR A 430 1.14 -22.35 32.17
C THR A 430 1.13 -22.37 30.65
N LYS A 431 1.97 -23.21 30.06
CA LYS A 431 2.08 -23.43 28.62
C LYS A 431 1.29 -24.66 28.20
N TYR A 432 0.58 -24.55 27.10
CA TYR A 432 0.05 -25.66 26.32
C TYR A 432 0.73 -25.67 24.95
N ARG A 433 1.19 -26.84 24.48
CA ARG A 433 1.51 -27.06 23.07
C ARG A 433 0.22 -27.45 22.36
N ILE A 434 -0.04 -26.87 21.20
CA ILE A 434 -1.25 -27.10 20.42
C ILE A 434 -0.83 -27.47 19.00
N GLU A 435 -1.51 -28.45 18.40
CA GLU A 435 -1.41 -28.77 16.98
C GLU A 435 -2.79 -28.61 16.35
N ASP A 436 -2.91 -27.76 15.32
CA ASP A 436 -4.17 -27.63 14.59
C ASP A 436 -4.39 -28.82 13.64
N SER A 437 -5.63 -28.98 13.17
CA SER A 437 -6.00 -30.09 12.28
C SER A 437 -5.29 -30.08 10.92
N ASP A 438 -4.73 -28.96 10.47
CA ASP A 438 -3.86 -28.86 9.28
C ASP A 438 -2.41 -29.29 9.60
N GLY A 439 -2.01 -29.34 10.88
CA GLY A 439 -0.70 -29.80 11.36
C GLY A 439 0.27 -28.68 11.72
N ARG A 440 -0.20 -27.44 11.90
CA ARG A 440 0.65 -26.36 12.42
C ARG A 440 0.82 -26.55 13.93
N HIS A 441 2.07 -26.49 14.40
CA HIS A 441 2.38 -26.42 15.82
C HIS A 441 2.33 -24.98 16.34
N TRP A 442 1.70 -24.81 17.50
CA TRP A 442 1.47 -23.56 18.21
C TRP A 442 1.84 -23.72 19.69
N VAL A 443 2.14 -22.62 20.35
CA VAL A 443 2.30 -22.53 21.81
C VAL A 443 1.33 -21.49 22.36
N ALA A 444 0.67 -21.84 23.46
CA ALA A 444 -0.27 -20.99 24.17
C ALA A 444 0.17 -20.83 25.62
N TYR A 445 0.43 -19.60 26.06
CA TYR A 445 0.85 -19.28 27.44
C TYR A 445 -0.26 -18.57 28.19
N VAL A 446 -0.76 -19.19 29.25
CA VAL A 446 -1.67 -18.58 30.22
C VAL A 446 -0.82 -17.89 31.30
N ASN A 447 -0.93 -16.57 31.38
CA ASN A 447 -0.18 -15.70 32.28
C ASN A 447 -1.12 -15.00 33.28
N PRO A 448 -1.36 -15.55 34.48
CA PRO A 448 -2.15 -14.86 35.50
C PRO A 448 -1.56 -13.50 35.89
N ALA A 449 -2.43 -12.51 36.14
CA ALA A 449 -2.04 -11.18 36.58
C ALA A 449 -1.33 -11.22 37.95
N GLN A 450 -0.44 -10.25 38.22
CA GLN A 450 0.32 -10.24 39.46
C GLN A 450 -0.60 -10.15 40.69
N GLY A 451 -0.52 -11.16 41.56
CA GLY A 451 -1.35 -11.27 42.76
C GLY A 451 -2.69 -12.00 42.55
N SER A 452 -3.04 -12.37 41.31
CA SER A 452 -4.15 -13.29 41.05
C SER A 452 -3.76 -14.72 41.41
N VAL A 453 -4.63 -15.41 42.15
CA VAL A 453 -4.57 -16.87 42.32
C VAL A 453 -5.49 -17.48 41.27
N TYR A 454 -4.92 -18.18 40.30
CA TYR A 454 -5.64 -18.81 39.20
C TYR A 454 -4.91 -20.08 38.78
N ASP A 455 -5.65 -21.19 38.66
CA ASP A 455 -5.08 -22.45 38.19
C ASP A 455 -5.01 -22.47 36.65
N GLY A 456 -3.85 -22.11 36.13
CA GLY A 456 -3.57 -22.16 34.70
C GLY A 456 -3.51 -23.59 34.12
N THR A 457 -3.48 -24.64 34.95
CA THR A 457 -3.43 -26.04 34.52
C THR A 457 -4.81 -26.65 34.29
N ALA A 458 -5.85 -26.05 34.87
CA ALA A 458 -7.23 -26.56 34.86
C ALA A 458 -8.03 -26.21 33.58
N PHE A 459 -7.37 -25.90 32.45
CA PHE A 459 -8.07 -25.88 31.16
C PHE A 459 -8.42 -27.29 30.72
N TYR A 460 -9.64 -27.48 30.23
CA TYR A 460 -10.16 -28.75 29.72
C TYR A 460 -10.62 -28.61 28.27
N ALA A 461 -10.42 -29.63 27.45
CA ALA A 461 -11.07 -29.72 26.15
C ALA A 461 -12.55 -30.03 26.39
N GLN A 462 -13.43 -29.11 25.99
CA GLN A 462 -14.88 -29.30 26.04
C GLN A 462 -15.37 -30.17 24.88
N ASP A 463 -14.72 -30.00 23.73
CA ASP A 463 -14.99 -30.65 22.45
C ASP A 463 -13.73 -30.51 21.57
N GLU A 464 -13.81 -30.97 20.31
CA GLU A 464 -12.69 -30.92 19.35
C GLU A 464 -12.28 -29.51 18.90
N HIS A 465 -13.10 -28.48 19.19
CA HIS A 465 -12.84 -27.09 18.84
C HIS A 465 -12.49 -26.18 20.03
N ASN A 466 -12.91 -26.50 21.26
CA ASN A 466 -12.88 -25.58 22.41
C ASN A 466 -12.03 -26.09 23.60
N LEU A 467 -10.93 -25.39 23.90
CA LEU A 467 -10.13 -25.54 25.12
C LEU A 467 -10.51 -24.44 26.12
N VAL A 468 -11.22 -24.81 27.19
CA VAL A 468 -11.90 -23.90 28.12
C VAL A 468 -11.16 -23.83 29.45
N GLY A 469 -10.89 -22.61 29.94
CA GLY A 469 -10.27 -22.37 31.25
C GLY A 469 -11.28 -22.08 32.37
N PRO A 470 -10.84 -22.12 33.64
CA PRO A 470 -11.63 -21.68 34.79
C PRO A 470 -12.18 -20.24 34.68
N SER A 471 -13.33 -20.01 35.31
CA SER A 471 -13.97 -18.69 35.38
C SER A 471 -13.20 -17.70 36.27
N GLY A 472 -13.26 -16.41 35.94
CA GLY A 472 -12.67 -15.33 36.75
C GLY A 472 -11.20 -15.03 36.42
N PHE A 473 -10.70 -15.51 35.27
CA PHE A 473 -9.35 -15.22 34.82
C PHE A 473 -9.08 -13.72 34.70
N LYS A 474 -7.93 -13.29 35.21
CA LYS A 474 -7.35 -11.96 35.08
C LYS A 474 -5.89 -12.14 34.71
N GLY A 475 -5.46 -11.61 33.56
CA GLY A 475 -4.13 -11.88 33.02
C GLY A 475 -4.11 -11.81 31.50
N THR A 476 -3.09 -12.40 30.88
CA THR A 476 -3.01 -12.54 29.41
C THR A 476 -2.97 -13.99 28.97
N ILE A 477 -3.50 -14.28 27.79
CA ILE A 477 -3.16 -15.49 27.03
C ILE A 477 -2.36 -15.05 25.79
N GLN A 478 -1.19 -15.64 25.60
CA GLN A 478 -0.30 -15.37 24.47
C GLN A 478 -0.23 -16.57 23.54
N ILE A 479 -0.57 -16.37 22.27
CA ILE A 479 -0.52 -17.39 21.22
C ILE A 479 0.63 -17.08 20.27
N ALA A 480 1.44 -18.09 19.94
CA ALA A 480 2.44 -17.98 18.88
C ALA A 480 2.61 -19.27 18.07
N LYS A 481 2.94 -19.11 16.80
CA LYS A 481 3.22 -20.18 15.83
C LYS A 481 4.66 -20.67 16.02
N ASN A 482 4.85 -21.98 16.16
CA ASN A 482 6.15 -22.58 16.48
C ASN A 482 6.58 -23.64 15.45
N PRO A 483 7.18 -23.23 14.31
CA PRO A 483 7.66 -24.16 13.29
C PRO A 483 8.97 -24.88 13.66
N LEU A 484 9.65 -24.48 14.74
CA LEU A 484 10.96 -25.02 15.13
C LEU A 484 10.91 -26.03 16.29
N GLY A 485 9.71 -26.45 16.72
CA GLY A 485 9.53 -27.38 17.83
C GLY A 485 10.25 -26.90 19.08
N ALA A 486 11.14 -27.72 19.64
CA ALA A 486 11.85 -27.41 20.89
C ALA A 486 12.74 -26.16 20.82
N GLU A 487 13.33 -25.81 19.67
CA GLU A 487 14.18 -24.61 19.57
C GLU A 487 13.35 -23.32 19.59
N GLY A 488 12.24 -23.28 18.86
CA GLY A 488 11.31 -22.14 18.90
C GLY A 488 10.56 -22.05 20.23
N GLU A 489 10.23 -23.19 20.85
CA GLU A 489 9.62 -23.24 22.17
C GLU A 489 10.53 -22.62 23.25
N ALA A 490 11.84 -22.88 23.20
CA ALA A 490 12.79 -22.26 24.13
C ALA A 490 12.87 -20.73 23.97
N LEU A 491 12.69 -20.21 22.75
CA LEU A 491 12.61 -18.76 22.49
C LEU A 491 11.32 -18.18 23.09
N TYR A 492 10.16 -18.79 22.82
CA TYR A 492 8.89 -18.31 23.37
C TYR A 492 8.79 -18.47 24.90
N ASP A 493 9.35 -19.53 25.48
CA ASP A 493 9.49 -19.71 26.94
C ASP A 493 10.33 -18.61 27.58
N THR A 494 11.31 -18.06 26.85
CA THR A 494 12.14 -16.94 27.30
C THR A 494 11.41 -15.59 27.16
N ALA A 495 10.52 -15.45 26.18
CA ALA A 495 9.78 -14.20 25.90
C ALA A 495 8.43 -14.07 26.65
N THR A 496 7.82 -15.18 27.08
CA THR A 496 6.46 -15.20 27.65
C THR A 496 6.33 -14.30 28.88
N GLY A 497 5.14 -13.71 29.05
CA GLY A 497 4.84 -12.70 30.06
C GLY A 497 5.29 -11.28 29.68
N SER A 498 5.93 -11.10 28.50
CA SER A 498 6.16 -9.80 27.87
C SER A 498 5.46 -9.69 26.52
N PHE A 499 5.04 -8.48 26.15
CA PHE A 499 4.50 -8.13 24.84
C PHE A 499 4.69 -6.63 24.57
N VAL A 500 4.84 -6.27 23.29
CA VAL A 500 4.89 -4.88 22.82
C VAL A 500 3.49 -4.27 22.81
N ILE A 501 3.39 -2.95 23.03
CA ILE A 501 2.12 -2.18 22.98
C ILE A 501 2.19 -0.93 22.09
N GLU A 502 3.40 -0.46 21.78
CA GLU A 502 3.65 0.77 21.02
C GLU A 502 5.05 0.68 20.38
N ALA A 503 5.20 1.36 19.25
CA ALA A 503 6.51 1.71 18.71
C ALA A 503 6.61 3.24 18.54
N ARG A 504 7.83 3.77 18.64
CA ARG A 504 8.19 5.15 18.28
C ARG A 504 9.38 5.12 17.33
N VAL A 505 9.42 6.01 16.34
CA VAL A 505 10.57 6.11 15.43
C VAL A 505 11.46 7.30 15.81
N THR A 506 12.75 7.04 15.97
CA THR A 506 13.80 8.06 16.08
C THR A 506 14.78 7.91 14.93
N GLY A 507 15.49 8.97 14.55
CA GLY A 507 16.42 8.90 13.43
C GLY A 507 17.44 10.03 13.40
N THR A 508 18.67 9.70 13.04
CA THR A 508 19.80 10.63 12.96
C THR A 508 20.47 10.53 11.58
N VAL A 509 20.98 11.65 11.07
CA VAL A 509 21.64 11.71 9.75
C VAL A 509 22.99 12.40 9.87
N ALA A 510 24.04 11.72 9.40
CA ALA A 510 25.41 12.22 9.36
C ALA A 510 26.00 11.97 7.95
N ASN A 511 26.27 13.04 7.22
CA ASN A 511 26.68 12.99 5.81
C ASN A 511 25.69 12.16 4.96
N THR A 512 26.16 11.10 4.30
CA THR A 512 25.32 10.18 3.50
C THR A 512 24.80 8.98 4.30
N LYS A 513 25.02 8.91 5.62
CA LYS A 513 24.52 7.83 6.48
C LYS A 513 23.32 8.31 7.30
N ALA A 514 22.25 7.52 7.31
CA ALA A 514 21.23 7.56 8.35
C ALA A 514 21.33 6.35 9.29
N ILE A 515 20.86 6.54 10.52
CA ILE A 515 20.45 5.48 11.43
C ILE A 515 19.03 5.83 11.89
N TYR A 516 18.08 4.90 11.80
CA TYR A 516 16.74 5.03 12.36
C TYR A 516 16.40 3.83 13.22
N THR A 517 15.55 4.03 14.23
CA THR A 517 15.21 3.00 15.21
C THR A 517 13.72 2.97 15.45
N LEU A 518 13.11 1.78 15.41
CA LEU A 518 11.80 1.55 16.03
C LEU A 518 12.02 1.15 17.49
N GLU A 519 11.70 2.05 18.41
CA GLU A 519 11.81 1.88 19.86
C GLU A 519 10.49 1.33 20.40
N TYR A 520 10.53 0.18 21.08
CA TYR A 520 9.33 -0.57 21.46
C TYR A 520 8.98 -0.41 22.95
N THR A 521 7.81 0.17 23.24
CA THR A 521 7.24 0.14 24.59
C THR A 521 6.62 -1.23 24.82
N LYS A 522 7.00 -1.90 25.92
CA LYS A 522 6.51 -3.24 26.29
C LYS A 522 5.85 -3.29 27.67
N VAL A 523 4.90 -4.20 27.81
CA VAL A 523 4.45 -4.73 29.11
C VAL A 523 5.29 -5.98 29.42
N GLY A 524 5.52 -6.25 30.70
CA GLY A 524 6.26 -7.43 31.18
C GLY A 524 7.70 -7.13 31.62
N LYS A 525 8.44 -8.21 31.93
CA LYS A 525 9.85 -8.16 32.38
C LYS A 525 10.78 -9.07 31.58
N SER A 526 10.25 -10.10 30.93
CA SER A 526 10.96 -10.98 30.01
C SER A 526 11.55 -10.18 28.83
N PRO A 527 12.65 -10.64 28.20
CA PRO A 527 13.21 -10.01 27.00
C PRO A 527 12.17 -9.92 25.88
N LEU A 528 12.20 -8.85 25.08
CA LEU A 528 11.28 -8.71 23.95
C LEU A 528 11.83 -9.42 22.70
N LEU A 529 10.94 -10.20 22.05
CA LEU A 529 11.17 -10.84 20.77
C LEU A 529 10.27 -10.15 19.73
N MET A 530 10.83 -9.67 18.62
CA MET A 530 10.10 -8.98 17.55
C MET A 530 10.44 -9.56 16.18
N PHE A 531 9.44 -9.70 15.31
CA PHE A 531 9.63 -10.09 13.92
C PHE A 531 10.01 -8.90 13.05
N ALA A 532 11.15 -9.01 12.37
CA ALA A 532 11.66 -8.04 11.42
C ALA A 532 11.46 -8.53 9.98
N LEU A 533 10.96 -7.66 9.09
CA LEU A 533 10.78 -7.95 7.67
C LEU A 533 12.14 -8.08 6.94
N PRO A 534 12.21 -8.73 5.76
CA PRO A 534 13.44 -8.89 4.99
C PRO A 534 14.25 -7.60 4.76
N HIS A 535 13.59 -6.46 4.52
CA HIS A 535 14.31 -5.21 4.33
C HIS A 535 14.93 -4.67 5.63
N HIS A 536 14.30 -4.88 6.80
CA HIS A 536 14.90 -4.62 8.12
C HIS A 536 16.13 -5.50 8.34
N ILE A 537 16.08 -6.79 7.97
CA ILE A 537 17.26 -7.69 8.07
C ILE A 537 18.40 -7.21 7.16
N ALA A 538 18.08 -6.67 5.97
CA ALA A 538 19.05 -6.15 5.03
C ALA A 538 19.70 -4.80 5.45
N SER A 539 19.03 -4.00 6.30
CA SER A 539 19.56 -2.74 6.86
C SER A 539 19.99 -2.84 8.34
N LEU A 540 19.85 -4.02 8.96
CA LEU A 540 20.05 -4.23 10.40
C LEU A 540 21.44 -3.78 10.87
N ASP A 541 21.47 -2.94 11.93
CA ASP A 541 22.72 -2.46 12.52
C ASP A 541 23.60 -3.63 13.03
N SER A 542 24.91 -3.43 12.99
CA SER A 542 25.89 -4.46 13.36
C SER A 542 25.74 -4.96 14.79
N SER A 543 25.29 -4.12 15.73
CA SER A 543 25.03 -4.50 17.12
C SER A 543 23.94 -5.58 17.26
N LEU A 544 22.89 -5.50 16.43
CA LEU A 544 21.72 -6.38 16.48
C LEU A 544 21.91 -7.70 15.71
N LYS A 545 22.97 -7.86 14.91
CA LYS A 545 23.24 -9.10 14.16
C LYS A 545 23.43 -10.32 15.06
N SER A 546 23.90 -10.11 16.30
CA SER A 546 24.01 -11.15 17.33
C SER A 546 22.67 -11.54 17.99
N LYS A 547 21.58 -10.82 17.68
CA LYS A 547 20.24 -10.98 18.28
C LYS A 547 19.24 -11.69 17.35
N VAL A 548 19.61 -11.86 16.08
CA VAL A 548 18.79 -12.57 15.08
C VAL A 548 18.71 -14.05 15.45
N THR A 549 17.49 -14.59 15.48
CA THR A 549 17.24 -16.00 15.80
C THR A 549 16.97 -16.81 14.52
N LYS A 550 16.88 -18.14 14.63
CA LYS A 550 16.40 -18.99 13.52
C LYS A 550 14.89 -18.94 13.32
N LEU A 551 14.13 -18.39 14.27
CA LEU A 551 12.67 -18.38 14.21
C LEU A 551 12.20 -17.45 13.09
N GLN A 552 11.56 -18.06 12.10
CA GLN A 552 11.09 -17.41 10.89
C GLN A 552 9.64 -17.79 10.63
N LEU A 553 8.85 -16.84 10.13
CA LEU A 553 7.46 -17.04 9.73
C LEU A 553 7.20 -16.33 8.40
N ARG A 554 6.45 -16.98 7.52
CA ARG A 554 5.97 -16.37 6.28
C ARG A 554 4.96 -15.26 6.59
N THR A 555 5.16 -14.11 5.96
CA THR A 555 4.17 -13.03 5.83
C THR A 555 3.38 -13.21 4.53
N THR A 556 2.23 -12.55 4.42
CA THR A 556 1.36 -12.61 3.24
C THR A 556 2.05 -12.05 1.99
N THR A 557 2.60 -10.82 2.03
CA THR A 557 3.16 -10.14 0.85
C THR A 557 4.60 -9.62 0.99
N LYS A 558 5.21 -9.73 2.18
CA LYS A 558 6.55 -9.20 2.49
C LYS A 558 7.63 -10.27 2.67
N GLY A 559 7.40 -11.48 2.16
CA GLY A 559 8.34 -12.60 2.26
C GLY A 559 8.38 -13.24 3.65
N VAL A 560 9.57 -13.66 4.11
CA VAL A 560 9.74 -14.33 5.41
C VAL A 560 10.27 -13.34 6.46
N ALA A 561 9.50 -13.10 7.52
CA ALA A 561 9.95 -12.31 8.65
C ALA A 561 10.80 -13.16 9.61
N THR A 562 11.83 -12.57 10.22
CA THR A 562 12.75 -13.25 11.14
C THR A 562 12.69 -12.62 12.53
N ALA A 563 12.60 -13.43 13.58
CA ALA A 563 12.52 -12.95 14.95
C ALA A 563 13.89 -12.53 15.51
N ILE A 564 13.93 -11.38 16.18
CA ILE A 564 15.12 -10.76 16.78
C ILE A 564 14.84 -10.45 18.26
N TRP A 565 15.82 -10.72 19.13
CA TRP A 565 15.81 -10.25 20.52
C TRP A 565 16.15 -8.76 20.61
N THR A 566 15.15 -7.87 20.56
CA THR A 566 15.39 -6.43 20.75
C THR A 566 14.17 -5.67 21.27
N GLU A 567 14.44 -4.58 21.98
CA GLU A 567 13.51 -3.51 22.37
C GLU A 567 13.71 -2.24 21.53
N HIS A 568 14.73 -2.24 20.66
CA HIS A 568 15.07 -1.17 19.72
C HIS A 568 15.50 -1.80 18.38
N LEU A 569 14.67 -1.74 17.34
CA LEU A 569 15.03 -2.22 16.00
C LEU A 569 15.76 -1.10 15.25
N THR A 570 17.08 -1.04 15.43
CA THR A 570 17.98 -0.06 14.81
C THR A 570 18.46 -0.51 13.43
N LEU A 571 18.25 0.36 12.45
CA LEU A 571 18.43 0.13 11.02
C LEU A 571 19.31 1.23 10.42
N THR A 572 20.18 0.88 9.48
CA THR A 572 21.18 1.77 8.88
C THR A 572 20.97 1.91 7.37
N GLU A 573 20.91 3.14 6.87
CA GLU A 573 21.01 3.45 5.44
C GLU A 573 22.31 4.18 5.15
N SER A 574 23.24 3.52 4.45
CA SER A 574 24.62 4.00 4.27
C SER A 574 24.82 4.95 3.08
N SER A 575 23.78 5.23 2.29
CA SER A 575 23.91 5.92 1.00
C SER A 575 22.68 6.78 0.66
N LEU A 576 22.34 7.70 1.57
CA LEU A 576 21.30 8.71 1.35
C LEU A 576 21.55 9.54 0.08
N PRO A 577 20.51 9.95 -0.68
CA PRO A 577 20.63 10.70 -1.92
C PRO A 577 20.92 12.21 -1.72
N THR A 578 21.79 12.58 -0.77
CA THR A 578 21.93 13.97 -0.29
C THR A 578 22.25 14.98 -1.40
N ASN A 579 23.08 14.61 -2.38
CA ASN A 579 23.47 15.45 -3.52
C ASN A 579 22.39 15.61 -4.60
N MET A 580 21.27 14.88 -4.52
CA MET A 580 20.13 15.02 -5.44
C MET A 580 19.45 16.39 -5.26
N GLY A 581 19.09 17.03 -6.38
CA GLY A 581 18.40 18.32 -6.42
C GLY A 581 17.39 18.38 -7.58
N PHE A 582 17.07 19.57 -8.07
CA PHE A 582 16.15 19.78 -9.21
C PHE A 582 16.79 19.52 -10.58
N GLY A 583 18.01 20.02 -10.79
CA GLY A 583 18.70 20.00 -12.08
C GLY A 583 19.22 18.62 -12.52
N PRO A 584 19.74 18.50 -13.76
CA PRO A 584 19.91 17.22 -14.45
C PRO A 584 21.03 16.30 -13.89
N PHE A 585 20.67 15.58 -12.81
CA PHE A 585 21.17 14.28 -12.35
C PHE A 585 22.61 14.24 -11.82
N ALA A 586 22.80 14.85 -10.64
CA ALA A 586 24.05 14.88 -9.87
C ALA A 586 24.58 13.52 -9.38
N THR A 587 23.91 12.41 -9.68
CA THR A 587 24.28 11.03 -9.29
C THR A 587 25.23 10.34 -10.27
N LEU A 588 25.51 10.92 -11.44
CA LEU A 588 26.52 10.41 -12.38
C LEU A 588 27.85 11.18 -12.27
N SER A 589 28.96 10.43 -12.22
CA SER A 589 30.28 10.95 -11.86
C SER A 589 30.82 12.05 -12.81
N GLY A 590 30.95 13.27 -12.29
CA GLY A 590 31.89 14.31 -12.73
C GLY A 590 31.64 15.02 -14.07
N ASN A 591 30.91 14.44 -15.02
CA ASN A 591 30.77 14.99 -16.37
C ASN A 591 29.32 15.41 -16.68
N ARG A 592 28.97 16.68 -16.41
CA ARG A 592 27.82 17.31 -17.09
C ARG A 592 28.09 17.31 -18.61
N PRO A 593 27.16 16.85 -19.46
CA PRO A 593 27.32 16.99 -20.91
C PRO A 593 27.37 18.47 -21.29
N LYS A 594 28.40 18.87 -22.05
CA LYS A 594 28.36 20.12 -22.81
C LYS A 594 27.47 19.87 -24.03
N LEU A 595 26.24 20.35 -23.97
CA LEU A 595 25.30 20.30 -25.10
C LEU A 595 25.82 21.18 -26.24
N SER A 596 25.59 20.78 -27.49
CA SER A 596 25.94 21.61 -28.65
C SER A 596 24.99 22.81 -28.76
N GLN A 597 25.38 23.87 -29.48
CA GLN A 597 24.49 25.01 -29.69
C GLN A 597 23.20 24.59 -30.40
N ALA A 598 23.30 23.77 -31.46
CA ALA A 598 22.12 23.23 -32.15
C ALA A 598 21.22 22.38 -31.23
N THR A 599 21.80 21.65 -30.26
CA THR A 599 21.05 20.93 -29.22
C THR A 599 20.26 21.91 -28.33
N LEU A 600 20.90 23.00 -27.90
CA LEU A 600 20.28 24.05 -27.07
C LEU A 600 19.22 24.83 -27.84
N ASP A 601 19.41 25.09 -29.13
CA ASP A 601 18.47 25.80 -30.00
C ASP A 601 17.20 24.94 -30.25
N PHE A 602 17.39 23.64 -30.50
CA PHE A 602 16.28 22.67 -30.62
C PHE A 602 15.51 22.51 -29.31
N MET A 603 16.22 22.39 -28.18
CA MET A 603 15.58 22.34 -26.86
C MET A 603 14.87 23.65 -26.52
N ASN A 604 15.41 24.82 -26.88
CA ASN A 604 14.72 26.11 -26.72
C ASN A 604 13.43 26.18 -27.55
N THR A 605 13.48 25.74 -28.80
CA THR A 605 12.29 25.69 -29.67
C THR A 605 11.21 24.80 -29.07
N THR A 606 11.60 23.64 -28.55
CA THR A 606 10.69 22.71 -27.84
C THR A 606 10.16 23.33 -26.54
N ALA A 607 11.02 23.95 -25.74
CA ALA A 607 10.65 24.60 -24.48
C ALA A 607 9.64 25.72 -24.67
N MET A 608 9.78 26.53 -25.72
CA MET A 608 8.83 27.58 -26.06
C MET A 608 7.47 27.01 -26.46
N SER A 609 7.44 25.88 -27.18
CA SER A 609 6.19 25.18 -27.53
C SER A 609 5.50 24.61 -26.29
N ASP A 610 6.25 23.91 -25.42
CA ASP A 610 5.73 23.34 -24.18
C ASP A 610 5.26 24.43 -23.20
N LEU A 611 5.97 25.56 -23.12
CA LEU A 611 5.58 26.74 -22.34
C LEU A 611 4.29 27.38 -22.89
N GLN A 612 4.17 27.53 -24.22
CA GLN A 612 2.95 28.08 -24.84
C GLN A 612 1.74 27.20 -24.55
N ALA A 613 1.90 25.88 -24.62
CA ALA A 613 0.88 24.93 -24.20
C ALA A 613 0.54 25.11 -22.70
N ALA A 614 1.53 25.08 -21.80
CA ALA A 614 1.30 25.20 -20.36
C ALA A 614 0.70 26.56 -19.90
N ILE A 615 0.88 27.63 -20.67
CA ILE A 615 0.23 28.92 -20.44
C ILE A 615 -1.24 28.92 -20.93
N ALA A 616 -1.53 28.21 -22.02
CA ALA A 616 -2.87 28.11 -22.61
C ALA A 616 -3.76 27.05 -21.95
N ASP A 617 -3.16 25.97 -21.43
CA ASP A 617 -3.79 24.96 -20.59
C ASP A 617 -4.49 25.63 -19.40
N GLN A 618 -5.72 25.21 -19.10
CA GLN A 618 -6.37 25.53 -17.83
C GLN A 618 -5.97 24.46 -16.82
N THR A 619 -5.40 24.85 -15.67
CA THR A 619 -5.20 23.90 -14.56
C THR A 619 -6.58 23.38 -14.12
N PRO A 620 -6.83 22.04 -14.16
CA PRO A 620 -8.11 21.43 -13.76
C PRO A 620 -8.58 21.96 -12.41
N ASN A 621 -9.85 22.33 -12.27
CA ASN A 621 -10.35 22.98 -11.05
C ASN A 621 -11.12 22.05 -10.11
N ASP A 622 -11.27 20.79 -10.48
CA ASP A 622 -12.18 19.81 -9.87
C ASP A 622 -11.57 18.45 -9.54
N SER A 623 -10.26 18.31 -9.74
CA SER A 623 -9.42 17.20 -9.27
C SER A 623 -8.09 17.77 -8.79
N LEU A 624 -7.66 17.42 -7.58
CA LEU A 624 -6.35 17.81 -7.05
C LEU A 624 -5.24 16.96 -7.70
N TYR A 625 -5.50 15.70 -8.06
CA TYR A 625 -4.55 14.86 -8.81
C TYR A 625 -4.16 15.48 -10.15
N PHE A 626 -5.14 15.78 -11.01
CA PHE A 626 -4.87 16.33 -12.34
C PHE A 626 -4.41 17.79 -12.29
N ALA A 627 -4.85 18.58 -11.31
CA ALA A 627 -4.29 19.90 -11.03
C ALA A 627 -2.80 19.80 -10.67
N GLY A 628 -2.44 18.95 -9.71
CA GLY A 628 -1.07 18.71 -9.27
C GLY A 628 -0.16 18.29 -10.42
N LYS A 629 -0.54 17.27 -11.19
CA LYS A 629 0.19 16.83 -12.40
C LYS A 629 0.43 17.98 -13.38
N THR A 630 -0.60 18.80 -13.64
CA THR A 630 -0.51 19.94 -14.58
C THR A 630 0.44 21.03 -14.07
N LEU A 631 0.39 21.36 -12.78
CA LEU A 631 1.25 22.34 -12.14
C LEU A 631 2.71 21.88 -12.10
N ALA A 632 2.95 20.60 -11.79
CA ALA A 632 4.30 20.01 -11.77
C ALA A 632 4.92 19.92 -13.16
N LYS A 633 4.15 19.55 -14.19
CA LYS A 633 4.53 19.65 -15.62
C LYS A 633 5.07 21.04 -15.95
N PHE A 634 4.31 22.07 -15.56
CA PHE A 634 4.65 23.47 -15.81
C PHE A 634 5.92 23.88 -15.06
N ALA A 635 6.02 23.54 -13.77
CA ALA A 635 7.23 23.76 -12.96
C ALA A 635 8.49 23.14 -13.61
N MET A 636 8.40 21.90 -14.11
CA MET A 636 9.50 21.22 -14.80
C MET A 636 9.93 21.93 -16.11
N ILE A 637 8.99 22.50 -16.87
CA ILE A 637 9.30 23.31 -18.06
C ILE A 637 10.12 24.56 -17.66
N LEU A 638 9.63 25.32 -16.67
CA LEU A 638 10.30 26.55 -16.22
C LEU A 638 11.70 26.29 -15.65
N LEU A 639 11.85 25.19 -14.90
CA LEU A 639 13.11 24.73 -14.36
C LEU A 639 14.13 24.45 -15.47
N VAL A 640 13.75 23.77 -16.55
CA VAL A 640 14.63 23.51 -17.71
C VAL A 640 14.96 24.81 -18.45
N MET A 641 13.97 25.68 -18.67
CA MET A 641 14.19 26.98 -19.30
C MET A 641 15.18 27.85 -18.53
N LYS A 642 15.15 27.81 -17.19
CA LYS A 642 16.10 28.51 -16.33
C LYS A 642 17.48 27.82 -16.28
N GLU A 643 17.54 26.59 -15.78
CA GLU A 643 18.78 25.92 -15.36
C GLU A 643 19.57 25.28 -16.52
N VAL A 644 18.91 24.97 -17.64
CA VAL A 644 19.54 24.27 -18.78
C VAL A 644 19.67 25.20 -19.99
N LEU A 645 18.66 26.04 -20.25
CA LEU A 645 18.56 26.83 -21.49
C LEU A 645 18.83 28.33 -21.31
N ASN A 646 18.88 28.83 -20.07
CA ASN A 646 19.04 30.25 -19.72
C ASN A 646 18.07 31.20 -20.49
N ASN A 647 16.84 30.74 -20.73
CA ASN A 647 15.84 31.42 -21.53
C ASN A 647 14.85 32.19 -20.64
N ASN A 648 14.98 33.53 -20.64
CA ASN A 648 14.21 34.45 -19.79
C ASN A 648 12.68 34.41 -19.97
N ALA A 649 12.13 33.73 -21.00
CA ALA A 649 10.69 33.51 -21.10
C ALA A 649 10.12 32.71 -19.90
N TYR A 650 10.96 32.01 -19.12
CA TYR A 650 10.56 31.39 -17.85
C TYR A 650 9.94 32.39 -16.86
N LEU A 651 10.30 33.67 -16.92
CA LEU A 651 9.77 34.70 -15.99
C LEU A 651 8.26 34.91 -16.18
N ALA A 652 7.79 35.03 -17.43
CA ALA A 652 6.36 35.18 -17.72
C ALA A 652 5.57 33.91 -17.38
N GLY A 653 6.18 32.74 -17.62
CA GLY A 653 5.62 31.46 -17.21
C GLY A 653 5.56 31.27 -15.69
N LEU A 654 6.54 31.78 -14.94
CA LEU A 654 6.58 31.72 -13.47
C LEU A 654 5.46 32.55 -12.84
N GLU A 655 5.21 33.76 -13.34
CA GLU A 655 4.10 34.59 -12.84
C GLU A 655 2.72 33.98 -13.16
N LYS A 656 2.57 33.35 -14.34
CA LYS A 656 1.38 32.52 -14.65
C LYS A 656 1.26 31.31 -13.71
N LEU A 657 2.35 30.58 -13.44
CA LEU A 657 2.35 29.43 -12.53
C LEU A 657 2.01 29.84 -11.08
N LYS A 658 2.58 30.95 -10.57
CA LYS A 658 2.20 31.55 -9.29
C LYS A 658 0.70 31.89 -9.26
N SER A 659 0.16 32.46 -10.34
CA SER A 659 -1.26 32.81 -10.45
C SER A 659 -2.20 31.60 -10.48
N GLU A 660 -1.81 30.48 -11.10
CA GLU A 660 -2.59 29.23 -11.04
C GLU A 660 -2.48 28.59 -9.65
N MET A 661 -1.28 28.56 -9.06
CA MET A 661 -1.02 28.02 -7.71
C MET A 661 -1.79 28.79 -6.62
N ALA A 662 -1.87 30.12 -6.74
CA ALA A 662 -2.60 30.98 -5.80
C ALA A 662 -4.09 30.65 -5.70
N ARG A 663 -4.70 30.00 -6.71
CA ARG A 663 -6.08 29.49 -6.62
C ARG A 663 -6.25 28.50 -5.47
N TYR A 664 -5.25 27.64 -5.25
CA TYR A 664 -5.28 26.58 -4.24
C TYR A 664 -4.87 27.10 -2.87
N VAL A 665 -3.89 28.01 -2.81
CA VAL A 665 -3.49 28.69 -1.56
C VAL A 665 -4.61 29.60 -1.01
N ASP A 666 -5.35 30.29 -1.89
CA ASP A 666 -6.55 31.06 -1.52
C ASP A 666 -7.79 30.15 -1.29
N ASN A 667 -7.66 28.83 -1.52
CA ASN A 667 -8.71 27.80 -1.41
C ASN A 667 -9.98 28.08 -2.27
N ARG A 668 -9.79 28.35 -3.56
CA ARG A 668 -10.83 28.80 -4.53
C ARG A 668 -11.01 27.89 -5.75
N GLN A 669 -10.50 26.67 -5.72
CA GLN A 669 -10.86 25.62 -6.68
C GLN A 669 -12.33 25.18 -6.49
N LYS A 670 -12.93 24.46 -7.45
CA LYS A 670 -14.35 24.09 -7.46
C LYS A 670 -14.76 23.29 -6.21
N TYR A 671 -13.85 22.43 -5.75
CA TYR A 671 -13.97 21.67 -4.50
C TYR A 671 -12.87 22.15 -3.54
N PRO A 672 -13.13 23.19 -2.71
CA PRO A 672 -12.16 23.66 -1.74
C PRO A 672 -11.76 22.56 -0.75
N LEU A 673 -10.55 22.67 -0.22
CA LEU A 673 -10.06 21.86 0.90
C LEU A 673 -10.82 22.25 2.17
N PHE A 674 -11.18 21.24 2.95
CA PHE A 674 -11.66 21.36 4.31
C PHE A 674 -10.67 20.68 5.25
N TYR A 675 -10.54 21.20 6.46
CA TYR A 675 -9.87 20.48 7.53
C TYR A 675 -10.95 19.67 8.27
N ASP A 676 -10.90 18.35 8.11
CA ASP A 676 -11.70 17.45 8.92
C ASP A 676 -11.03 17.26 10.29
N ASP A 677 -11.73 17.72 11.32
CA ASP A 677 -11.33 17.61 12.71
C ASP A 677 -11.75 16.25 13.33
N SER A 678 -12.44 15.39 12.56
CA SER A 678 -12.82 14.02 12.97
C SER A 678 -11.65 13.04 12.85
N TRP A 679 -10.96 13.07 11.70
CA TRP A 679 -9.80 12.26 11.32
C TRP A 679 -8.51 13.10 11.17
N LYS A 680 -8.56 14.38 11.58
CA LYS A 680 -7.46 15.34 11.73
C LYS A 680 -6.62 15.47 10.45
N GLY A 681 -7.16 16.15 9.44
CA GLY A 681 -6.45 16.32 8.17
C GLY A 681 -7.17 17.11 7.08
N LEU A 682 -6.48 17.32 5.97
CA LEU A 682 -6.97 18.09 4.82
C LEU A 682 -7.61 17.19 3.77
N VAL A 683 -8.89 17.43 3.47
CA VAL A 683 -9.69 16.65 2.51
C VAL A 683 -10.35 17.56 1.47
N SER A 684 -10.47 17.08 0.23
CA SER A 684 -11.30 17.74 -0.79
C SER A 684 -12.78 17.66 -0.39
N SER A 685 -13.57 18.69 -0.69
CA SER A 685 -15.04 18.64 -0.51
C SER A 685 -15.79 17.77 -1.53
N ALA A 686 -15.13 17.32 -2.60
CA ALA A 686 -15.76 16.56 -3.68
C ALA A 686 -16.47 15.29 -3.17
N GLY A 687 -15.81 14.54 -2.29
CA GLY A 687 -16.33 13.28 -1.75
C GLY A 687 -17.28 13.40 -0.57
N PHE A 688 -17.71 14.61 -0.20
CA PHE A 688 -18.88 14.76 0.68
C PHE A 688 -20.20 14.38 -0.03
N THR A 689 -20.20 14.31 -1.38
CA THR A 689 -21.34 13.83 -2.18
C THR A 689 -21.05 12.61 -3.06
N ASP A 690 -19.78 12.32 -3.38
CA ASP A 690 -19.38 11.15 -4.17
C ASP A 690 -18.12 10.49 -3.57
N PRO A 691 -18.24 9.36 -2.85
CA PRO A 691 -17.10 8.68 -2.23
C PRO A 691 -15.96 8.28 -3.17
N GLY A 692 -16.20 8.19 -4.49
CA GLY A 692 -15.18 7.90 -5.50
C GLY A 692 -14.49 9.14 -6.08
N ALA A 693 -14.97 10.35 -5.77
CA ALA A 693 -14.46 11.58 -6.36
C ALA A 693 -12.97 11.83 -6.04
N ASP A 694 -12.23 12.25 -7.05
CA ASP A 694 -10.76 12.42 -6.99
C ASP A 694 -10.08 11.20 -6.36
N PHE A 695 -10.40 10.01 -6.91
CA PHE A 695 -9.90 8.69 -6.50
C PHE A 695 -10.19 8.30 -5.03
N GLY A 696 -11.18 8.96 -4.42
CA GLY A 696 -11.50 8.79 -3.01
C GLY A 696 -10.60 9.61 -2.07
N SER A 697 -9.93 10.66 -2.56
CA SER A 697 -9.09 11.54 -1.72
C SER A 697 -9.85 12.10 -0.51
N THR A 698 -11.14 12.45 -0.63
CA THR A 698 -11.91 12.89 0.55
C THR A 698 -11.97 11.85 1.68
N TYR A 699 -11.78 10.57 1.35
CA TYR A 699 -11.72 9.44 2.29
C TYR A 699 -10.26 9.09 2.66
N TYR A 700 -9.31 9.99 2.47
CA TYR A 700 -7.86 9.83 2.71
C TYR A 700 -7.15 8.79 1.82
N ASN A 701 -7.67 8.49 0.64
CA ASN A 701 -6.83 7.87 -0.40
C ASN A 701 -5.76 8.87 -0.88
N ASP A 702 -4.60 8.37 -1.29
CA ASP A 702 -3.73 8.99 -2.31
C ASP A 702 -3.17 10.39 -2.00
N HIS A 703 -3.29 10.88 -0.76
CA HIS A 703 -2.84 12.24 -0.37
C HIS A 703 -1.35 12.48 -0.62
N HIS A 704 -0.50 11.47 -0.44
CA HIS A 704 0.94 11.57 -0.77
C HIS A 704 1.17 11.74 -2.28
N PHE A 705 0.41 11.04 -3.13
CA PHE A 705 0.44 11.24 -4.58
C PHE A 705 -0.07 12.65 -4.95
N HIS A 706 -1.28 13.00 -4.51
CA HIS A 706 -1.97 14.25 -4.88
C HIS A 706 -1.19 15.47 -4.38
N TYR A 707 -0.89 15.52 -3.09
CA TYR A 707 -0.25 16.68 -2.46
C TYR A 707 1.26 16.74 -2.74
N GLY A 708 1.92 15.60 -3.00
CA GLY A 708 3.31 15.55 -3.44
C GLY A 708 3.58 16.40 -4.69
N TYR A 709 2.64 16.45 -5.64
CA TYR A 709 2.73 17.33 -6.81
C TYR A 709 2.65 18.83 -6.47
N PHE A 710 1.78 19.25 -5.55
CA PHE A 710 1.70 20.64 -5.10
C PHE A 710 2.96 21.05 -4.32
N VAL A 711 3.45 20.17 -3.45
CA VAL A 711 4.68 20.37 -2.66
C VAL A 711 5.90 20.49 -3.58
N TYR A 712 6.02 19.63 -4.61
CA TYR A 712 7.07 19.75 -5.62
C TYR A 712 6.96 21.06 -6.42
N THR A 713 5.75 21.42 -6.86
CA THR A 713 5.50 22.67 -7.59
C THR A 713 5.94 23.88 -6.77
N ALA A 714 5.53 23.96 -5.51
CA ALA A 714 5.94 24.99 -4.57
C ALA A 714 7.46 25.04 -4.37
N ALA A 715 8.10 23.87 -4.25
CA ALA A 715 9.55 23.77 -4.11
C ALA A 715 10.29 24.34 -5.34
N VAL A 716 9.79 24.12 -6.55
CA VAL A 716 10.34 24.72 -7.77
C VAL A 716 10.05 26.23 -7.85
N ILE A 717 8.85 26.69 -7.48
CA ILE A 717 8.54 28.13 -7.45
C ILE A 717 9.50 28.87 -6.50
N ALA A 718 9.69 28.35 -5.28
CA ALA A 718 10.60 28.95 -4.29
C ALA A 718 12.10 28.85 -4.69
N HIS A 719 12.50 27.82 -5.43
CA HIS A 719 13.85 27.75 -6.03
C HIS A 719 14.05 28.80 -7.13
N LEU A 720 13.02 29.11 -7.92
CA LEU A 720 13.09 30.10 -9.00
C LEU A 720 12.90 31.55 -8.52
N ASP A 721 12.13 31.77 -7.45
CA ASP A 721 11.91 33.05 -6.79
C ASP A 721 11.53 32.88 -5.31
N ALA A 722 12.53 32.91 -4.43
CA ALA A 722 12.36 32.66 -2.99
C ALA A 722 11.42 33.65 -2.27
N ARG A 723 11.16 34.84 -2.84
CA ARG A 723 10.22 35.82 -2.29
C ARG A 723 8.79 35.28 -2.18
N TRP A 724 8.43 34.31 -3.03
CA TRP A 724 7.14 33.64 -2.99
C TRP A 724 6.85 32.94 -1.64
N LEU A 725 7.89 32.62 -0.84
CA LEU A 725 7.73 32.07 0.52
C LEU A 725 7.18 33.09 1.53
N GLU A 726 7.36 34.40 1.25
CA GLU A 726 6.92 35.53 2.09
C GLU A 726 5.61 36.15 1.57
N GLU A 727 5.12 35.71 0.41
CA GLU A 727 3.83 36.10 -0.15
C GLU A 727 2.70 35.29 0.49
N ARG A 728 1.65 35.97 1.01
CA ARG A 728 0.44 35.33 1.56
C ARG A 728 0.78 34.26 2.63
N ASP A 729 0.00 33.19 2.68
CA ASP A 729 0.27 32.00 3.51
C ASP A 729 1.03 30.92 2.73
N ASN A 730 1.67 31.22 1.59
CA ASN A 730 2.20 30.23 0.63
C ASN A 730 3.04 29.14 1.32
N LYS A 731 4.01 29.52 2.16
CA LYS A 731 4.85 28.56 2.91
C LYS A 731 4.03 27.73 3.91
N ALA A 732 3.09 28.35 4.63
CA ALA A 732 2.29 27.68 5.65
C ALA A 732 1.27 26.71 5.04
N TRP A 733 0.72 27.03 3.86
CA TRP A 733 -0.22 26.19 3.11
C TRP A 733 0.47 24.93 2.59
N VAL A 734 1.63 25.09 1.93
CA VAL A 734 2.42 23.95 1.45
C VAL A 734 2.90 23.09 2.63
N ASN A 735 3.30 23.71 3.74
CA ASN A 735 3.58 22.97 4.97
C ASN A 735 2.36 22.16 5.44
N SER A 736 1.15 22.74 5.49
CA SER A 736 -0.06 22.02 5.93
C SER A 736 -0.37 20.78 5.08
N LEU A 737 -0.09 20.83 3.77
CA LEU A 737 -0.14 19.64 2.91
C LEU A 737 0.89 18.57 3.32
N VAL A 738 2.14 18.95 3.62
CA VAL A 738 3.16 18.01 4.09
C VAL A 738 2.82 17.43 5.47
N LYS A 739 2.25 18.23 6.38
CA LYS A 739 1.76 17.73 7.68
C LYS A 739 0.71 16.64 7.47
N ASP A 740 -0.23 16.83 6.54
CA ASP A 740 -1.32 15.87 6.34
C ASP A 740 -0.86 14.46 5.98
N PHE A 741 0.06 14.28 5.03
CA PHE A 741 0.51 12.94 4.64
C PHE A 741 1.80 12.48 5.36
N ALA A 742 2.57 13.42 5.94
CA ALA A 742 3.95 13.19 6.41
C ALA A 742 4.39 14.02 7.64
N GLU A 743 3.49 14.37 8.56
CA GLU A 743 3.88 14.98 9.86
C GLU A 743 4.93 14.13 10.61
N SER A 744 5.83 14.80 11.32
CA SER A 744 6.93 14.20 12.08
C SER A 744 6.94 14.52 13.58
N ASP A 745 5.99 15.31 14.11
CA ASP A 745 5.64 15.27 15.53
C ASP A 745 4.81 14.02 15.84
N TYR A 746 5.24 13.24 16.85
CA TYR A 746 4.51 12.08 17.34
C TYR A 746 3.25 12.46 18.13
N ASN A 747 3.20 13.67 18.69
CA ASN A 747 2.14 14.15 19.58
C ASN A 747 1.39 15.36 19.00
N GLY A 748 1.43 15.53 17.67
CA GLY A 748 0.74 16.61 16.97
C GLY A 748 -0.77 16.62 17.26
N ARG A 749 -1.32 17.82 17.45
CA ARG A 749 -2.74 18.09 17.70
C ARG A 749 -3.58 18.04 16.43
N ASP A 750 -3.02 18.58 15.34
CA ASP A 750 -3.76 18.85 14.10
C ASP A 750 -3.57 17.76 13.03
N TYR A 751 -2.46 17.02 13.07
CA TYR A 751 -2.11 16.06 12.02
C TYR A 751 -1.49 14.79 12.62
N PRO A 752 -1.95 13.59 12.23
CA PRO A 752 -1.42 12.33 12.72
C PRO A 752 -0.03 12.08 12.15
N PHE A 753 0.91 11.67 13.01
CA PHE A 753 2.28 11.34 12.62
C PHE A 753 2.31 10.42 11.39
N SER A 754 2.98 10.89 10.34
CA SER A 754 3.33 10.14 9.13
C SER A 754 2.14 9.33 8.58
N ARG A 755 1.03 9.99 8.21
CA ARG A 755 -0.23 9.34 7.77
C ARG A 755 0.02 8.24 6.74
N SER A 756 0.56 8.58 5.57
CA SER A 756 0.74 7.63 4.45
C SER A 756 1.96 6.73 4.65
N PHE A 757 3.13 7.30 4.99
CA PHE A 757 4.37 6.53 5.10
C PHE A 757 4.36 5.60 6.32
N ASP A 758 4.66 4.32 6.11
CA ASP A 758 4.73 3.29 7.16
C ASP A 758 6.20 2.92 7.39
N TRP A 759 6.74 3.27 8.56
CA TRP A 759 8.16 3.04 8.90
C TRP A 759 8.49 1.58 9.28
N PHE A 760 7.50 0.68 9.35
CA PHE A 760 7.69 -0.76 9.49
C PHE A 760 7.61 -1.48 8.13
N HIS A 761 6.85 -0.94 7.17
CA HIS A 761 6.81 -1.45 5.80
C HIS A 761 7.85 -0.80 4.86
N GLY A 762 8.29 0.41 5.20
CA GLY A 762 9.32 1.19 4.50
C GLY A 762 8.87 1.78 3.16
N HIS A 763 7.57 2.02 2.99
CA HIS A 763 6.93 2.72 1.87
C HIS A 763 5.57 3.28 2.37
N SER A 764 4.84 3.99 1.53
CA SER A 764 3.50 4.47 1.89
C SER A 764 2.39 3.43 1.68
N TRP A 765 1.25 3.66 2.32
CA TRP A 765 -0.02 3.02 2.00
C TRP A 765 -1.00 4.06 1.45
N ALA A 766 -1.52 3.81 0.25
CA ALA A 766 -2.39 4.71 -0.48
C ALA A 766 -3.82 4.70 0.06
N LYS A 767 -4.41 3.52 0.27
CA LYS A 767 -5.80 3.37 0.75
C LYS A 767 -6.06 4.02 2.13
N GLY A 768 -7.03 4.92 2.17
CA GLY A 768 -7.58 5.55 3.37
C GLY A 768 -8.72 4.76 4.02
N LEU A 769 -9.84 5.44 4.28
CA LEU A 769 -10.99 4.99 5.08
C LEU A 769 -11.98 4.08 4.34
N PHE A 770 -11.46 3.12 3.57
CA PHE A 770 -12.23 2.06 2.92
C PHE A 770 -11.99 0.71 3.58
N GLU A 771 -13.07 0.00 3.94
CA GLU A 771 -12.99 -1.40 4.39
C GLU A 771 -12.46 -2.28 3.25
N SER A 772 -11.50 -3.17 3.56
CA SER A 772 -10.75 -3.90 2.53
C SER A 772 -10.41 -5.32 2.97
N ALA A 773 -10.95 -6.33 2.28
CA ALA A 773 -10.70 -7.74 2.56
C ALA A 773 -9.24 -8.18 2.35
N ASP A 774 -8.46 -7.41 1.57
CA ASP A 774 -7.02 -7.62 1.34
C ASP A 774 -6.12 -6.59 2.08
N GLY A 775 -6.71 -5.73 2.92
CA GLY A 775 -6.01 -4.70 3.69
C GLY A 775 -5.67 -3.45 2.88
N LYS A 776 -4.64 -2.72 3.33
CA LYS A 776 -4.08 -1.55 2.64
C LYS A 776 -3.39 -1.93 1.34
N ASP A 777 -3.23 -0.96 0.44
CA ASP A 777 -2.56 -1.11 -0.86
C ASP A 777 -1.76 0.12 -1.27
N GLU A 778 -0.86 -0.09 -2.23
CA GLU A 778 0.04 0.89 -2.84
C GLU A 778 0.34 0.41 -4.28
N GLU A 779 -0.02 1.21 -5.28
CA GLU A 779 0.17 0.92 -6.72
C GLU A 779 1.35 1.74 -7.28
N SER A 780 1.21 3.07 -7.23
CA SER A 780 2.13 4.03 -7.87
C SER A 780 3.38 4.29 -7.02
N SER A 781 4.23 3.28 -6.90
CA SER A 781 5.51 3.35 -6.17
C SER A 781 6.44 4.49 -6.64
N SER A 782 6.27 4.99 -7.88
CA SER A 782 6.97 6.19 -8.34
C SER A 782 6.32 7.50 -7.91
N GLU A 783 5.01 7.56 -7.66
CA GLU A 783 4.37 8.71 -7.00
C GLU A 783 4.65 8.72 -5.49
N ASP A 784 4.71 7.57 -4.80
CA ASP A 784 5.22 7.49 -3.41
C ASP A 784 6.69 7.94 -3.32
N GLY A 785 7.53 7.48 -4.24
CA GLY A 785 8.92 7.94 -4.35
C GLY A 785 9.04 9.44 -4.71
N PHE A 786 8.11 9.97 -5.50
CA PHE A 786 8.06 11.39 -5.84
C PHE A 786 7.56 12.25 -4.68
N ALA A 787 6.65 11.76 -3.84
CA ALA A 787 6.22 12.43 -2.61
C ALA A 787 7.38 12.63 -1.63
N SER A 788 8.19 11.59 -1.38
CA SER A 788 9.42 11.69 -0.58
C SER A 788 10.44 12.67 -1.16
N TYR A 789 10.55 12.72 -2.49
CA TYR A 789 11.38 13.70 -3.20
C TYR A 789 10.82 15.13 -3.07
N ALA A 790 9.50 15.32 -3.14
CA ALA A 790 8.85 16.60 -2.90
C ALA A 790 9.11 17.11 -1.48
N ILE A 791 8.97 16.26 -0.46
CA ILE A 791 9.33 16.57 0.94
C ILE A 791 10.78 17.02 1.03
N LYS A 792 11.73 16.25 0.45
CA LYS A 792 13.15 16.60 0.44
C LYS A 792 13.37 18.00 -0.15
N MET A 793 12.83 18.24 -1.34
CA MET A 793 13.07 19.46 -2.10
C MET A 793 12.37 20.67 -1.48
N TRP A 794 11.21 20.50 -0.84
CA TRP A 794 10.53 21.54 -0.09
C TRP A 794 11.32 21.95 1.15
N GLY A 795 11.69 20.98 2.02
CA GLY A 795 12.51 21.22 3.20
C GLY A 795 13.78 22.01 2.88
N LYS A 796 14.46 21.63 1.79
CA LYS A 796 15.64 22.30 1.26
C LYS A 796 15.43 23.79 0.96
N VAL A 797 14.34 24.16 0.27
CA VAL A 797 14.12 25.57 -0.13
C VAL A 797 13.52 26.43 0.99
N ILE A 798 12.86 25.83 1.99
CA ILE A 798 12.35 26.57 3.15
C ILE A 798 13.32 26.70 4.33
N GLY A 799 14.48 26.03 4.25
CA GLY A 799 15.50 25.99 5.31
C GLY A 799 15.26 24.96 6.42
N ASP A 800 14.31 24.02 6.25
CA ASP A 800 14.11 22.91 7.20
C ASP A 800 15.06 21.76 6.84
N GLU A 801 16.26 21.81 7.43
CA GLU A 801 17.24 20.73 7.30
C GLU A 801 16.70 19.36 7.76
N ASN A 802 15.80 19.32 8.74
CA ASN A 802 15.28 18.08 9.27
C ASN A 802 14.25 17.47 8.32
N MET A 803 13.43 18.28 7.64
CA MET A 803 12.60 17.82 6.52
C MET A 803 13.45 17.37 5.33
N GLU A 804 14.52 18.09 4.95
CA GLU A 804 15.44 17.59 3.91
C GLU A 804 16.06 16.24 4.33
N LYS A 805 16.51 16.09 5.59
CA LYS A 805 17.04 14.82 6.12
C LYS A 805 16.00 13.70 6.14
N ARG A 806 14.74 13.97 6.55
CA ARG A 806 13.62 13.01 6.51
C ARG A 806 13.33 12.55 5.08
N GLY A 807 13.18 13.47 4.12
CA GLY A 807 12.96 13.12 2.72
C GLY A 807 14.10 12.31 2.09
N ASN A 808 15.36 12.61 2.44
CA ASN A 808 16.51 11.78 2.05
C ASN A 808 16.44 10.36 2.65
N LEU A 809 16.02 10.22 3.91
CA LEU A 809 15.86 8.92 4.57
C LEU A 809 14.71 8.10 3.96
N MET A 810 13.54 8.70 3.75
CA MET A 810 12.38 8.05 3.13
C MET A 810 12.75 7.50 1.74
N LEU A 811 13.42 8.30 0.90
CA LEU A 811 13.94 7.86 -0.40
C LEU A 811 14.91 6.68 -0.30
N ALA A 812 15.79 6.65 0.71
CA ALA A 812 16.75 5.56 0.89
C ALA A 812 16.10 4.25 1.33
N ILE A 813 15.09 4.33 2.22
CA ILE A 813 14.28 3.18 2.61
C ILE A 813 13.46 2.69 1.41
N GLN A 814 12.79 3.59 0.68
CA GLN A 814 12.05 3.28 -0.56
C GLN A 814 12.93 2.61 -1.62
N ALA A 815 14.17 3.09 -1.83
CA ALA A 815 15.11 2.44 -2.76
C ALA A 815 15.42 0.99 -2.37
N ARG A 816 15.40 0.65 -1.07
CA ARG A 816 15.52 -0.73 -0.59
C ARG A 816 14.21 -1.50 -0.75
N THR A 817 13.09 -0.95 -0.28
CA THR A 817 11.80 -1.66 -0.20
C THR A 817 11.15 -1.85 -1.57
N PHE A 818 11.26 -0.89 -2.49
CA PHE A 818 10.81 -1.07 -3.88
C PHE A 818 11.58 -2.21 -4.55
N ASN A 819 12.90 -2.27 -4.38
CA ASN A 819 13.73 -3.38 -4.89
C ASN A 819 13.65 -4.69 -4.07
N THR A 820 12.80 -4.73 -3.04
CA THR A 820 12.49 -5.95 -2.27
C THR A 820 11.06 -6.44 -2.54
N TYR A 821 10.09 -5.53 -2.71
CA TYR A 821 8.65 -5.80 -2.67
C TYR A 821 7.86 -5.35 -3.92
N PHE A 822 8.44 -4.57 -4.83
CA PHE A 822 7.75 -4.03 -6.02
C PHE A 822 8.45 -4.38 -7.34
N TYR A 823 9.79 -4.34 -7.35
CA TYR A 823 10.64 -4.56 -8.53
C TYR A 823 11.29 -5.95 -8.43
N LEU A 824 10.90 -6.84 -9.33
CA LEU A 824 11.08 -8.28 -9.18
C LEU A 824 12.17 -8.79 -10.13
N LEU A 825 13.42 -8.81 -9.65
CA LEU A 825 14.51 -9.45 -10.40
C LEU A 825 14.56 -10.97 -10.15
N PRO A 826 14.62 -11.80 -11.21
CA PRO A 826 14.81 -13.24 -11.09
C PRO A 826 16.12 -13.58 -10.37
N SER A 827 16.07 -14.59 -9.50
CA SER A 827 17.27 -15.13 -8.86
C SER A 827 18.26 -15.66 -9.90
N THR A 828 19.41 -15.02 -10.07
CA THR A 828 20.48 -15.53 -10.92
C THR A 828 21.00 -16.84 -10.35
N SER A 829 20.65 -17.96 -10.97
CA SER A 829 21.12 -19.28 -10.56
C SER A 829 22.61 -19.42 -10.81
N THR A 830 23.43 -19.09 -9.81
CA THR A 830 24.85 -19.43 -9.80
C THR A 830 24.97 -20.95 -9.74
N SER A 831 25.10 -21.57 -10.91
CA SER A 831 25.35 -23.01 -11.02
C SER A 831 26.70 -23.31 -10.37
N THR A 832 26.68 -23.80 -9.14
CA THR A 832 27.86 -24.34 -8.46
C THR A 832 28.20 -25.70 -9.07
N THR A 833 28.81 -25.66 -10.26
CA THR A 833 29.51 -26.80 -10.83
C THR A 833 30.65 -27.17 -9.89
N ASN A 834 30.45 -28.19 -9.06
CA ASN A 834 31.45 -28.72 -8.14
C ASN A 834 32.55 -29.45 -8.93
N THR A 835 33.48 -28.68 -9.53
CA THR A 835 34.72 -29.19 -10.12
C THR A 835 35.70 -29.56 -8.99
N THR A 836 35.58 -30.78 -8.49
CA THR A 836 36.47 -31.35 -7.46
C THR A 836 37.88 -31.59 -8.02
N THR A 837 38.72 -30.56 -8.02
CA THR A 837 40.13 -30.68 -8.46
C THR A 837 41.04 -31.08 -7.30
N ASN A 838 41.39 -32.37 -7.23
CA ASN A 838 42.43 -32.85 -6.32
C ASN A 838 43.79 -32.22 -6.64
N THR A 839 44.50 -31.77 -5.61
CA THR A 839 45.85 -31.21 -5.74
C THR A 839 46.93 -32.30 -5.69
N THR A 840 47.70 -32.43 -6.77
CA THR A 840 48.97 -33.16 -6.81
C THR A 840 50.02 -32.26 -7.47
N THR A 841 51.30 -32.36 -7.09
CA THR A 841 52.32 -31.31 -7.29
C THR A 841 53.56 -31.77 -8.10
N VAL A 842 54.45 -30.81 -8.41
CA VAL A 842 55.86 -30.99 -8.87
C VAL A 842 56.02 -31.35 -10.40
N PRO A 843 57.04 -30.88 -11.18
CA PRO A 843 57.45 -29.47 -11.41
C PRO A 843 57.91 -29.09 -12.87
N SER A 844 57.79 -27.80 -13.24
CA SER A 844 58.70 -26.92 -14.05
C SER A 844 59.55 -27.34 -15.29
N THR A 845 59.77 -26.33 -16.18
CA THR A 845 60.88 -26.10 -17.18
C THR A 845 60.55 -26.37 -18.70
N PRO A 846 61.25 -25.80 -19.73
CA PRO A 846 60.66 -24.71 -20.55
C PRO A 846 60.96 -24.68 -22.09
N SER A 847 60.62 -23.56 -22.76
CA SER A 847 60.98 -23.12 -24.14
C SER A 847 60.17 -23.73 -25.32
N THR A 848 60.04 -23.15 -26.53
CA THR A 848 60.66 -21.99 -27.23
C THR A 848 59.66 -21.12 -28.05
N HIS A 849 60.12 -19.96 -28.54
CA HIS A 849 59.48 -18.97 -29.45
C HIS A 849 59.39 -19.42 -30.94
N PRO A 850 58.75 -18.68 -31.92
CA PRO A 850 58.39 -17.25 -31.93
C PRO A 850 56.99 -16.82 -32.47
N SER A 851 56.75 -15.51 -32.41
CA SER A 851 55.58 -14.72 -32.86
C SER A 851 55.82 -14.14 -34.30
N PRO A 852 55.12 -13.11 -34.89
CA PRO A 852 54.16 -12.15 -34.32
C PRO A 852 52.90 -11.73 -35.14
N SER A 853 51.90 -11.19 -34.43
CA SER A 853 51.15 -9.99 -34.88
C SER A 853 50.54 -9.22 -33.69
N SER A 854 51.27 -8.20 -33.25
CA SER A 854 50.82 -6.99 -32.54
C SER A 854 49.64 -6.30 -33.24
N TYR A 855 48.82 -5.42 -32.64
CA TYR A 855 48.65 -4.88 -31.27
C TYR A 855 47.26 -4.17 -31.22
N PHE A 856 46.74 -3.59 -30.13
CA PHE A 856 47.21 -3.32 -28.75
C PHE A 856 46.00 -3.43 -27.79
N ASN A 857 46.22 -3.47 -26.47
CA ASN A 857 45.21 -3.21 -25.44
C ASN A 857 45.80 -2.27 -24.38
N THR A 858 45.09 -1.21 -24.00
CA THR A 858 45.47 -0.29 -22.91
C THR A 858 44.28 0.00 -22.01
N THR A 859 44.08 -0.85 -21.01
CA THR A 859 43.12 -0.66 -19.91
C THR A 859 43.47 0.56 -19.06
N SER A 860 42.59 1.55 -18.98
CA SER A 860 42.58 2.55 -17.89
C SER A 860 41.56 2.15 -16.82
N ASN A 861 42.02 1.47 -15.78
CA ASN A 861 41.19 1.14 -14.62
C ASN A 861 40.68 2.42 -13.95
N THR A 862 39.36 2.63 -13.96
CA THR A 862 38.69 3.66 -13.15
C THR A 862 37.57 3.00 -12.36
N SER A 863 37.89 2.61 -11.12
CA SER A 863 36.97 1.95 -10.19
C SER A 863 35.89 2.93 -9.70
N ASN A 864 34.81 3.06 -10.45
CA ASN A 864 33.68 3.94 -10.13
C ASN A 864 32.70 3.28 -9.14
N SER A 865 33.20 2.88 -7.97
CA SER A 865 32.47 2.16 -6.93
C SER A 865 31.54 3.10 -6.13
N ASN A 866 30.44 3.52 -6.74
CA ASN A 866 29.38 4.33 -6.11
C ASN A 866 27.98 3.91 -6.61
N ALA A 867 27.72 2.59 -6.66
CA ALA A 867 26.40 2.01 -6.83
C ALA A 867 26.11 1.08 -5.64
N ASN A 868 24.87 1.08 -5.14
CA ASN A 868 24.47 0.36 -3.94
C ASN A 868 24.24 -1.15 -4.21
N THR A 869 25.32 -1.89 -4.48
CA THR A 869 25.28 -3.29 -4.95
C THR A 869 25.15 -4.35 -3.85
N ASN A 870 24.96 -3.96 -2.59
CA ASN A 870 24.93 -4.90 -1.45
C ASN A 870 23.52 -5.37 -1.06
N THR A 871 22.51 -5.09 -1.89
CA THR A 871 21.18 -5.71 -1.79
C THR A 871 21.10 -6.87 -2.79
N PRO A 872 20.83 -8.13 -2.36
CA PRO A 872 20.71 -9.25 -3.30
C PRO A 872 19.53 -9.04 -4.24
N LEU A 873 19.82 -8.87 -5.54
CA LEU A 873 18.83 -8.63 -6.60
C LEU A 873 18.09 -9.91 -7.02
N SER A 874 17.56 -10.66 -6.04
CA SER A 874 17.07 -12.03 -6.20
C SER A 874 15.81 -12.22 -5.36
N SER A 875 14.63 -12.03 -5.94
CA SER A 875 13.38 -12.06 -5.18
C SER A 875 12.94 -13.48 -4.81
N THR A 876 13.23 -13.88 -3.57
CA THR A 876 12.60 -15.01 -2.87
C THR A 876 11.36 -14.59 -2.06
N ILE A 877 10.89 -13.35 -2.27
CA ILE A 877 9.83 -12.70 -1.49
C ILE A 877 8.44 -13.13 -1.98
N HIS A 878 8.26 -13.14 -3.31
CA HIS A 878 7.02 -13.51 -3.98
C HIS A 878 7.11 -14.95 -4.53
N PRO A 879 5.99 -15.63 -4.80
CA PRO A 879 5.99 -16.99 -5.34
C PRO A 879 6.72 -17.09 -6.68
N ALA A 880 7.46 -18.18 -6.92
CA ALA A 880 8.29 -18.34 -8.11
C ALA A 880 7.53 -18.27 -9.46
N ARG A 881 6.23 -18.57 -9.46
CA ARG A 881 5.34 -18.38 -10.64
C ARG A 881 4.83 -16.95 -10.84
N PHE A 882 5.01 -16.07 -9.87
CA PHE A 882 4.63 -14.64 -9.94
C PHE A 882 5.84 -13.76 -10.28
N THR A 883 7.02 -14.06 -9.74
CA THR A 883 8.27 -13.28 -9.96
C THR A 883 8.58 -12.93 -11.43
N PRO A 884 8.31 -13.76 -12.46
CA PRO A 884 8.56 -13.39 -13.86
C PRO A 884 7.72 -12.21 -14.40
N ASN A 885 6.69 -11.76 -13.67
CA ASN A 885 5.97 -10.52 -13.95
C ASN A 885 6.86 -9.27 -13.92
N THR A 886 8.05 -9.34 -13.29
CA THR A 886 9.05 -8.26 -13.16
C THR A 886 8.61 -7.03 -12.34
N VAL A 887 7.33 -6.69 -12.29
CA VAL A 887 6.75 -5.76 -11.29
C VAL A 887 5.54 -6.37 -10.60
N THR A 888 5.20 -5.88 -9.41
CA THR A 888 4.02 -6.32 -8.68
C THR A 888 2.70 -5.91 -9.30
N GLY A 889 2.63 -4.76 -10.00
CA GLY A 889 1.38 -4.02 -10.07
C GLY A 889 0.96 -3.58 -8.66
N ILE A 890 -0.33 -3.64 -8.37
CA ILE A 890 -0.89 -3.26 -7.06
C ILE A 890 -0.43 -4.26 -5.98
N LEU A 891 0.30 -3.76 -4.97
CA LEU A 891 0.67 -4.52 -3.78
C LEU A 891 -0.29 -4.18 -2.63
N PHE A 892 -0.90 -5.21 -2.05
CA PHE A 892 -1.74 -5.13 -0.85
C PHE A 892 -1.01 -5.71 0.38
N GLU A 893 -1.60 -5.58 1.57
CA GLU A 893 -1.19 -6.33 2.76
C GLU A 893 -1.42 -7.84 2.60
N ASN A 894 -2.51 -8.28 1.95
CA ASN A 894 -2.85 -9.70 1.82
C ASN A 894 -2.57 -10.33 0.43
N LYS A 895 -2.48 -9.50 -0.60
CA LYS A 895 -2.52 -9.88 -2.03
C LYS A 895 -1.46 -9.12 -2.83
N VAL A 896 -1.03 -9.66 -3.96
CA VAL A 896 -0.31 -8.89 -4.98
C VAL A 896 -0.93 -9.19 -6.34
N ASP A 897 -1.23 -8.16 -7.13
CA ASP A 897 -1.93 -8.28 -8.42
C ASP A 897 -1.22 -7.47 -9.52
N HIS A 898 -0.66 -8.17 -10.50
CA HIS A 898 -0.02 -7.60 -11.68
C HIS A 898 -1.10 -7.11 -12.66
N ALA A 899 -1.65 -5.96 -12.28
CA ALA A 899 -2.74 -5.22 -12.91
C ALA A 899 -2.57 -3.74 -12.56
N THR A 900 -3.40 -2.88 -13.15
CA THR A 900 -3.72 -1.57 -12.56
C THR A 900 -5.22 -1.44 -12.30
N TYR A 901 -5.63 -0.44 -11.54
CA TYR A 901 -7.06 -0.10 -11.37
C TYR A 901 -7.79 0.28 -12.66
N PHE A 902 -7.07 0.48 -13.78
CA PHE A 902 -7.59 0.98 -15.05
C PHE A 902 -7.22 0.12 -16.28
N GLY A 903 -6.48 -0.99 -16.13
CA GLY A 903 -6.22 -1.92 -17.22
C GLY A 903 -5.19 -3.01 -16.94
N LEU A 904 -4.99 -3.89 -17.93
CA LEU A 904 -4.08 -5.05 -17.86
C LEU A 904 -2.96 -5.03 -18.92
N ASP A 905 -2.85 -3.98 -19.74
CA ASP A 905 -1.77 -3.89 -20.72
C ASP A 905 -0.42 -3.62 -20.04
N PRO A 906 0.70 -4.26 -20.44
CA PRO A 906 2.00 -4.09 -19.78
C PRO A 906 2.51 -2.63 -19.73
N HIS A 907 2.10 -1.79 -20.69
CA HIS A 907 2.49 -0.38 -20.68
C HIS A 907 1.81 0.44 -19.57
N LEU A 908 0.67 -0.04 -19.06
CA LEU A 908 -0.02 0.51 -17.89
C LEU A 908 0.64 -0.02 -16.61
N ILE A 909 0.72 -1.36 -16.47
CA ILE A 909 1.18 -2.04 -15.24
C ILE A 909 2.63 -1.70 -14.90
N HIS A 910 3.53 -1.59 -15.88
CA HIS A 910 4.88 -1.13 -15.63
C HIS A 910 5.00 0.39 -15.60
N GLY A 911 4.22 1.09 -16.45
CA GLY A 911 4.30 2.55 -16.60
C GLY A 911 3.91 3.30 -15.34
N ILE A 912 2.94 2.79 -14.57
CA ILE A 912 2.50 3.40 -13.31
C ILE A 912 3.61 3.40 -12.24
N HIS A 913 4.58 2.48 -12.31
CA HIS A 913 5.78 2.46 -11.48
C HIS A 913 6.94 3.35 -12.01
N MET A 914 6.75 4.10 -13.11
CA MET A 914 7.76 4.96 -13.72
C MET A 914 7.46 6.46 -13.58
N LEU A 915 6.18 6.86 -13.63
CA LEU A 915 5.77 8.26 -13.61
C LEU A 915 5.52 8.79 -12.18
N PRO A 916 5.78 10.08 -11.90
CA PRO A 916 6.45 11.06 -12.75
C PRO A 916 7.98 10.85 -12.75
N LEU A 917 8.60 10.92 -13.93
CA LEU A 917 10.06 10.79 -14.03
C LEU A 917 10.74 12.05 -13.49
N SER A 918 11.64 11.84 -12.54
CA SER A 918 12.30 12.89 -11.75
C SER A 918 13.75 12.48 -11.42
N PRO A 919 14.58 13.38 -10.85
CA PRO A 919 15.89 13.00 -10.31
C PRO A 919 15.84 11.82 -9.32
N ALA A 920 14.73 11.61 -8.61
CA ALA A 920 14.52 10.47 -7.72
C ALA A 920 14.42 9.13 -8.47
N SER A 921 13.84 9.10 -9.67
CA SER A 921 13.71 7.88 -10.48
C SER A 921 15.06 7.21 -10.78
N VAL A 922 16.13 8.01 -10.92
CA VAL A 922 17.52 7.55 -11.15
C VAL A 922 18.10 6.79 -9.94
N TYR A 923 17.59 7.05 -8.74
CA TYR A 923 18.01 6.42 -7.49
C TYR A 923 17.09 5.26 -7.10
N LEU A 924 15.78 5.40 -7.33
CA LEU A 924 14.74 4.43 -6.96
C LEU A 924 14.64 3.23 -7.90
N ARG A 925 14.90 3.39 -9.21
CA ARG A 925 14.83 2.32 -10.23
C ARG A 925 16.25 1.94 -10.71
N PRO A 926 16.89 0.88 -10.18
CA PRO A 926 18.28 0.56 -10.51
C PRO A 926 18.47 0.10 -11.96
N ARG A 927 19.60 0.49 -12.57
CA ARG A 927 19.93 0.15 -13.96
C ARG A 927 19.79 -1.34 -14.33
N PRO A 928 20.19 -2.33 -13.49
CA PRO A 928 20.00 -3.74 -13.82
C PRO A 928 18.53 -4.15 -13.91
N PHE A 929 17.68 -3.62 -13.01
CA PHE A 929 16.24 -3.86 -13.02
C PHE A 929 15.57 -3.25 -14.26
N VAL A 930 15.82 -1.96 -14.52
CA VAL A 930 15.25 -1.27 -15.69
C VAL A 930 15.69 -1.92 -16.99
N ARG A 931 16.92 -2.46 -17.08
CA ARG A 931 17.36 -3.18 -18.28
C ARG A 931 16.61 -4.50 -18.46
N HIS A 932 16.44 -5.28 -17.39
CA HIS A 932 15.70 -6.54 -17.43
C HIS A 932 14.23 -6.34 -17.83
N GLU A 933 13.56 -5.38 -17.19
CA GLU A 933 12.20 -4.95 -17.52
C GLU A 933 12.07 -4.52 -18.99
N TRP A 934 13.01 -3.70 -19.46
CA TRP A 934 13.01 -3.23 -20.85
C TRP A 934 13.16 -4.37 -21.85
N ASP A 935 14.12 -5.27 -21.62
CA ASP A 935 14.38 -6.40 -22.52
C ASP A 935 13.23 -7.41 -22.55
N ALA A 936 12.51 -7.59 -21.43
CA ALA A 936 11.35 -8.47 -21.36
C ALA A 936 10.12 -7.85 -22.05
N PHE A 937 9.75 -6.61 -21.74
CA PHE A 937 8.45 -6.04 -22.15
C PHE A 937 8.51 -5.03 -23.30
N PHE A 938 9.62 -4.29 -23.48
CA PHE A 938 9.62 -3.03 -24.23
C PHE A 938 10.61 -2.91 -25.40
N ASP A 939 11.57 -3.84 -25.53
CA ASP A 939 12.55 -3.88 -26.63
C ASP A 939 11.93 -4.14 -28.02
N ARG A 940 12.76 -4.15 -29.07
CA ARG A 940 12.37 -4.45 -30.47
C ARG A 940 11.15 -3.64 -30.94
N ASP A 941 11.21 -2.32 -30.73
CA ASP A 941 10.14 -1.36 -31.07
C ASP A 941 8.77 -1.62 -30.42
N ARG A 942 8.64 -2.51 -29.41
CA ARG A 942 7.36 -2.70 -28.67
C ARG A 942 6.91 -1.40 -28.03
N ALA A 943 7.73 -0.77 -27.19
CA ALA A 943 7.41 0.56 -26.65
C ALA A 943 7.35 1.63 -27.75
N ARG A 944 8.37 1.72 -28.62
CA ARG A 944 8.52 2.83 -29.59
C ARG A 944 7.36 2.95 -30.58
N ARG A 945 6.87 1.83 -31.13
CA ARG A 945 5.86 1.82 -32.21
C ARG A 945 4.47 1.39 -31.76
N HIS A 946 4.36 0.47 -30.80
CA HIS A 946 3.11 -0.26 -30.55
C HIS A 946 2.33 0.22 -29.32
N VAL A 947 2.99 0.88 -28.36
CA VAL A 947 2.30 1.47 -27.19
C VAL A 947 1.57 2.76 -27.60
N PRO A 948 0.28 2.95 -27.25
CA PRO A 948 -0.47 4.16 -27.58
C PRO A 948 -0.25 5.29 -26.56
N GLY A 949 -0.54 6.53 -26.99
CA GLY A 949 -0.70 7.69 -26.09
C GLY A 949 0.53 8.06 -25.25
N GLY A 950 0.30 8.79 -24.16
CA GLY A 950 1.32 9.32 -23.27
C GLY A 950 2.22 8.26 -22.60
N TRP A 951 1.71 7.03 -22.44
CA TRP A 951 2.48 5.89 -21.96
C TRP A 951 3.69 5.56 -22.83
N ARG A 952 3.63 5.85 -24.15
CA ARG A 952 4.80 5.77 -25.05
C ARG A 952 5.93 6.66 -24.54
N GLY A 953 5.62 7.91 -24.18
CA GLY A 953 6.56 8.86 -23.59
C GLY A 953 7.09 8.40 -22.24
N VAL A 954 6.23 7.91 -21.33
CA VAL A 954 6.65 7.40 -20.02
C VAL A 954 7.69 6.28 -20.16
N LEU A 955 7.42 5.28 -21.01
CA LEU A 955 8.35 4.18 -21.30
C LEU A 955 9.64 4.68 -21.95
N MET A 956 9.55 5.49 -23.01
CA MET A 956 10.73 6.01 -23.73
C MET A 956 11.56 6.99 -22.89
N ALA A 957 11.00 7.60 -21.84
CA ALA A 957 11.73 8.38 -20.84
C ALA A 957 12.41 7.48 -19.78
N ASN A 958 11.75 6.42 -19.31
CA ASN A 958 12.35 5.41 -18.40
C ASN A 958 13.54 4.70 -19.05
N LEU A 959 13.50 4.48 -20.37
CA LEU A 959 14.64 4.00 -21.16
C LEU A 959 15.92 4.81 -20.91
N ALA A 960 15.83 6.12 -20.64
CA ALA A 960 17.03 6.95 -20.42
C ALA A 960 17.88 6.49 -19.23
N LEU A 961 17.28 5.80 -18.26
CA LEU A 961 17.99 5.22 -17.12
C LEU A 961 18.99 4.14 -17.53
N VAL A 962 18.85 3.53 -18.72
CA VAL A 962 19.78 2.51 -19.25
C VAL A 962 20.40 2.88 -20.59
N ASP A 963 19.61 3.43 -21.52
CA ASP A 963 20.04 3.97 -22.82
C ASP A 963 19.49 5.40 -23.02
N ALA A 964 20.26 6.37 -22.53
CA ALA A 964 19.96 7.79 -22.67
C ALA A 964 19.91 8.26 -24.14
N ARG A 965 20.66 7.63 -25.06
CA ARG A 965 20.72 8.07 -26.46
C ARG A 965 19.48 7.62 -27.23
N ALA A 966 19.04 6.38 -27.07
CA ALA A 966 17.78 5.91 -27.68
C ALA A 966 16.56 6.70 -27.17
N SER A 967 16.54 7.04 -25.88
CA SER A 967 15.56 7.95 -25.29
C SER A 967 15.61 9.35 -25.92
N TRP A 968 16.80 9.96 -25.97
CA TRP A 968 17.01 11.28 -26.57
C TRP A 968 16.55 11.32 -28.03
N SER A 969 16.98 10.37 -28.87
CA SER A 969 16.58 10.31 -30.28
C SER A 969 15.07 10.13 -30.46
N PHE A 970 14.37 9.40 -29.59
CA PHE A 970 12.90 9.35 -29.63
C PHE A 970 12.27 10.72 -29.36
N PHE A 971 12.73 11.46 -28.35
CA PHE A 971 12.18 12.79 -28.08
C PHE A 971 12.66 13.87 -29.07
N ALA A 972 13.78 13.67 -29.75
CA ALA A 972 14.27 14.58 -30.78
C ALA A 972 13.63 14.33 -32.16
N GLU A 973 13.65 13.09 -32.62
CA GLU A 973 13.33 12.67 -34.00
C GLU A 973 11.96 11.96 -34.12
N GLY A 974 11.42 11.45 -33.01
CA GLY A 974 10.15 10.74 -32.98
C GLY A 974 10.18 9.33 -33.56
N VAL A 975 9.18 8.99 -34.39
CA VAL A 975 9.08 7.72 -35.11
C VAL A 975 9.10 8.02 -36.61
N ASP A 976 10.06 7.41 -37.31
CA ASP A 976 10.29 7.60 -38.76
C ASP A 976 10.40 9.07 -39.21
N GLY A 977 10.86 9.96 -38.32
CA GLY A 977 11.00 11.41 -38.56
C GLY A 977 9.77 12.25 -38.23
N ALA A 978 8.67 11.62 -37.81
CA ALA A 978 7.44 12.28 -37.39
C ALA A 978 7.31 12.36 -35.86
N TRP A 979 6.73 13.46 -35.37
CA TRP A 979 6.45 13.68 -33.95
C TRP A 979 4.96 13.94 -33.72
N GLU A 980 4.35 13.21 -32.78
CA GLU A 980 2.97 13.46 -32.33
C GLU A 980 2.99 13.92 -30.87
N ALA A 981 2.32 15.03 -30.55
CA ALA A 981 2.24 15.55 -29.19
C ALA A 981 1.56 14.58 -28.21
N GLY A 982 0.62 13.75 -28.70
CA GLY A 982 -0.11 12.75 -27.92
C GLY A 982 0.75 11.58 -27.39
N TRP A 983 2.05 11.52 -27.69
CA TRP A 983 2.98 10.57 -27.08
C TRP A 983 3.53 11.03 -25.73
N ILE A 984 3.22 12.25 -25.28
CA ILE A 984 3.61 12.78 -23.96
C ILE A 984 2.45 12.58 -22.97
N ASP A 985 2.76 12.17 -21.74
CA ASP A 985 1.77 12.09 -20.65
C ASP A 985 1.28 13.49 -20.23
N GLY A 986 0.04 13.58 -19.74
CA GLY A 986 -0.58 14.83 -19.30
C GLY A 986 0.15 15.55 -18.17
N GLY A 987 0.91 14.81 -17.34
CA GLY A 987 1.79 15.33 -16.29
C GLY A 987 3.25 15.52 -16.72
N ALA A 988 3.58 15.44 -18.01
CA ALA A 988 4.94 15.54 -18.54
C ALA A 988 5.07 16.55 -19.69
N SER A 989 6.30 16.83 -20.10
CA SER A 989 6.61 17.71 -21.24
C SER A 989 7.77 17.16 -22.09
N ARG A 990 7.80 17.50 -23.38
CA ARG A 990 8.84 17.02 -24.31
C ARG A 990 10.20 17.59 -23.92
N VAL A 991 10.26 18.85 -23.50
CA VAL A 991 11.47 19.52 -23.04
C VAL A 991 12.00 18.91 -21.73
N TRP A 992 11.13 18.47 -20.82
CA TRP A 992 11.57 17.78 -19.61
C TRP A 992 12.22 16.43 -19.93
N TYR A 993 11.59 15.61 -20.79
CA TYR A 993 12.18 14.33 -21.19
C TYR A 993 13.45 14.48 -22.06
N LEU A 994 13.53 15.51 -22.91
CA LEU A 994 14.78 15.89 -23.58
C LEU A 994 15.88 16.25 -22.57
N ALA A 995 15.58 17.10 -21.58
CA ALA A 995 16.54 17.46 -20.53
C ALA A 995 16.94 16.25 -19.66
N PHE A 996 16.00 15.33 -19.43
CA PHE A 996 16.23 14.08 -18.70
C PHE A 996 17.23 13.18 -19.43
N ALA A 997 16.94 12.85 -20.69
CA ALA A 997 17.84 12.06 -21.53
C ALA A 997 19.19 12.76 -21.76
N ALA A 998 19.19 14.09 -21.98
CA ALA A 998 20.41 14.89 -22.15
C ALA A 998 21.33 14.82 -20.93
N GLY A 999 20.79 15.02 -19.72
CA GLY A 999 21.54 14.98 -18.47
C GLY A 999 22.19 13.62 -18.20
N LEU A 1000 21.48 12.53 -18.52
CA LEU A 1000 21.99 11.16 -18.45
C LEU A 1000 22.96 10.81 -19.60
N GLY A 1001 23.27 11.76 -20.48
CA GLY A 1001 24.31 11.68 -21.50
C GLY A 1001 23.83 11.36 -22.92
N GLY A 1002 22.51 11.33 -23.16
CA GLY A 1002 21.92 10.94 -24.44
C GLY A 1002 22.18 11.90 -25.62
N ALA A 1003 22.36 13.18 -25.32
CA ALA A 1003 22.61 14.25 -26.29
C ALA A 1003 24.12 14.47 -26.58
N ARG A 1004 24.94 13.41 -26.46
CA ARG A 1004 26.37 13.36 -26.79
C ARG A 1004 26.61 12.57 -28.05
#